data_AF-A0A0S8GMG5-F1
#
_entry.id   AF-A0A0S8GMG5-F1
#
_cell.length_a   1.000
_cell.length_b   1.000
_cell.length_c   1.000
_cell.angle_alpha   90.00
_cell.angle_beta   90.00
_cell.angle_gamma   90.00
#
_symmetry.space_group_name_H-M   'P 1'
#
loop_
_entity.id
_entity.type
_entity.pdbx_description
1 polymer ?
#
loop_
_entity_poly.entity_id
_entity_poly.type
_entity_poly.pdbx_seq_one_letter_code
_entity_poly.pdbx_strand_id
1 'polypeptide(L)'
;MCLRHALALFGLWGMLIAASHAASGLDDKARRFSVAISGGGSLGAYEAGLNWGALRAIRAFEQNSVNLGGTLRPIEAASFAGASAGGINAVVSAMVWCVRSESEGGFANRIDDNVFRNLWMLPDVNNLLPPNPESPLYAEGDALFTRSSLRESGRNLISLWGLPAYRQGCRVPIGLTVTRVVPELLDVNDVEIQNQRFYLSFDLRTQADGRAGFFFNPADFPTLTDPAMILLPRERGAPMFSIAPERIIDSMFTSASVPLAFGRRRVAYCRLKPGALIGDRSDSAPAQPVVEAALSCPSGYEIAEADFADGGLFDNLPIGVARVLAEQDRRAADNPLPVMYVYLEPDRTRYPVPKGTGGSACEQPNPPRACRKLDFGLSSEGQLLSGALSTARKYELYRELTSEHWGIGVPDLAYAVAHRLEESGKRPNCRDLLAVFEGTAGCAERVRQTARLLELSYGRQAVPIGSPFSAPRLEAAGLAHACRASGRAGVGLSSTVCGIDTARLRDALADALVAAMRRAGLANDPLVQRVQRGRLVVKNDRSLRVSSRGAPVTGSLLSSLGAFLDRKFREYDYYVGVYDALVSVGDTICRLSFSLDRRSAEYPDCVDETARFLYGELGVAHDPRGRYVLALLARAEFGSERRMRFAYDPMPEEDRDMRIIHEGMRKTLEAGYFAPSASQELFFVEESFFRHLRSEGFEPSPTPDGRAPLLAQIMADPDAWSAEAVRRITSRLVYLEQQARDIYAEREPNEEKREQAMVGLLGATSHVLRSATYKYPSFSFAPSTAPDDWFWRNLVPFEVGFDLVDGDFMLTWQPTWALGANTALGIRGTIGVAGGLISPSASDPRENYLLLGLDFTRATGNQLWSSWGAMAGWYHTFHSPEMGRQDAPAADFHLGFFKDRIRLGLGARDINDANNSWFLTVGVADLPGLIYWLTR
;
A
#
# COMPACT_ATOMS: atom_id res chain seq x y z
N MET A 1 -0.95 -11.40 -76.38
CA MET A 1 0.19 -10.86 -75.60
C MET A 1 -0.15 -9.58 -74.83
N CYS A 2 -1.06 -8.72 -75.31
CA CYS A 2 -1.52 -7.50 -74.61
C CYS A 2 -2.34 -7.75 -73.33
N LEU A 3 -3.12 -8.84 -73.25
CA LEU A 3 -3.95 -9.13 -72.06
C LEU A 3 -3.14 -9.54 -70.82
N ARG A 4 -1.96 -10.16 -71.01
CA ARG A 4 -1.04 -10.52 -69.91
C ARG A 4 -0.30 -9.33 -69.31
N HIS A 5 -0.07 -8.27 -70.10
CA HIS A 5 0.55 -7.04 -69.59
C HIS A 5 -0.44 -6.16 -68.82
N ALA A 6 -1.73 -6.15 -69.21
CA ALA A 6 -2.77 -5.43 -68.49
C ALA A 6 -3.05 -6.03 -67.08
N LEU A 7 -3.07 -7.36 -66.95
CA LEU A 7 -3.26 -8.05 -65.66
C LEU A 7 -2.06 -7.88 -64.71
N ALA A 8 -0.83 -7.79 -65.24
CA ALA A 8 0.36 -7.51 -64.43
C ALA A 8 0.38 -6.05 -63.91
N LEU A 9 -0.06 -5.09 -64.71
CA LEU A 9 -0.18 -3.68 -64.30
C LEU A 9 -1.31 -3.45 -63.29
N PHE A 10 -2.46 -4.13 -63.43
CA PHE A 10 -3.53 -4.09 -62.43
C PHE A 10 -3.15 -4.80 -61.12
N GLY A 11 -2.36 -5.89 -61.19
CA GLY A 11 -1.80 -6.55 -60.01
C GLY A 11 -0.80 -5.68 -59.25
N LEU A 12 0.08 -4.95 -59.97
CA LEU A 12 1.01 -4.00 -59.37
C LEU A 12 0.30 -2.77 -58.78
N TRP A 13 -0.73 -2.23 -59.44
CA TRP A 13 -1.55 -1.15 -58.90
C TRP A 13 -2.38 -1.61 -57.69
N GLY A 14 -2.95 -2.81 -57.72
CA GLY A 14 -3.65 -3.41 -56.57
C GLY A 14 -2.74 -3.64 -55.35
N MET A 15 -1.48 -4.05 -55.57
CA MET A 15 -0.48 -4.18 -54.49
C MET A 15 0.04 -2.84 -53.97
N LEU A 16 0.23 -1.83 -54.84
CA LEU A 16 0.59 -0.47 -54.43
C LEU A 16 -0.53 0.22 -53.66
N ILE A 17 -1.79 -0.02 -54.04
CA ILE A 17 -2.99 0.48 -53.32
C ILE A 17 -3.17 -0.27 -51.99
N ALA A 18 -2.99 -1.59 -51.94
CA ALA A 18 -3.06 -2.35 -50.68
C ALA A 18 -1.92 -1.99 -49.71
N ALA A 19 -0.71 -1.73 -50.20
CA ALA A 19 0.42 -1.28 -49.38
C ALA A 19 0.29 0.17 -48.89
N SER A 20 -0.44 1.02 -49.61
CA SER A 20 -0.78 2.38 -49.16
C SER A 20 -2.01 2.41 -48.22
N HIS A 21 -2.94 1.45 -48.33
CA HIS A 21 -4.04 1.27 -47.37
C HIS A 21 -3.62 0.59 -46.05
N ALA A 22 -2.54 -0.20 -46.05
CA ALA A 22 -1.99 -0.77 -44.82
C ALA A 22 -1.28 0.30 -43.95
N ALA A 23 -0.65 1.30 -44.60
CA ALA A 23 0.03 2.41 -43.91
C ALA A 23 -0.97 3.42 -43.31
N SER A 24 -2.16 3.60 -43.90
CA SER A 24 -3.22 4.47 -43.36
C SER A 24 -4.00 3.84 -42.20
N GLY A 25 -3.94 2.52 -42.00
CA GLY A 25 -4.74 1.81 -41.00
C GLY A 25 -4.36 2.08 -39.54
N LEU A 26 -3.15 2.59 -39.29
CA LEU A 26 -2.67 2.96 -37.95
C LEU A 26 -3.03 4.40 -37.58
N ASP A 27 -3.15 5.32 -38.54
CA ASP A 27 -3.34 6.75 -38.28
C ASP A 27 -4.67 7.08 -37.59
N ASP A 28 -5.68 6.24 -37.78
CA ASP A 28 -7.00 6.38 -37.14
C ASP A 28 -7.13 5.66 -35.79
N LYS A 29 -6.07 4.96 -35.33
CA LYS A 29 -6.11 4.20 -34.07
C LYS A 29 -5.82 5.09 -32.86
N ALA A 30 -6.64 4.90 -31.82
CA ALA A 30 -6.47 5.55 -30.52
C ALA A 30 -5.20 5.05 -29.80
N ARG A 31 -4.51 5.95 -29.10
CA ARG A 31 -3.45 5.59 -28.17
C ARG A 31 -4.08 4.92 -26.95
N ARG A 32 -3.52 3.79 -26.54
CA ARG A 32 -4.01 3.05 -25.38
C ARG A 32 -3.09 3.21 -24.18
N PHE A 33 -3.68 3.34 -22.99
CA PHE A 33 -2.94 3.30 -21.73
C PHE A 33 -3.58 2.34 -20.73
N SER A 34 -2.78 1.81 -19.83
CA SER A 34 -3.20 0.94 -18.75
C SER A 34 -2.59 1.42 -17.44
N VAL A 35 -3.28 1.24 -16.33
CA VAL A 35 -2.82 1.66 -15.00
C VAL A 35 -2.74 0.44 -14.09
N ALA A 36 -1.61 0.26 -13.42
CA ALA A 36 -1.43 -0.72 -12.36
C ALA A 36 -1.13 0.03 -11.04
N ILE A 37 -1.90 -0.27 -10.00
CA ILE A 37 -1.88 0.46 -8.72
C ILE A 37 -1.50 -0.51 -7.60
N SER A 38 -0.47 -0.15 -6.84
CA SER A 38 -0.02 -0.95 -5.71
C SER A 38 -1.04 -0.99 -4.57
N GLY A 39 -0.93 -1.98 -3.68
CA GLY A 39 -1.57 -1.95 -2.37
C GLY A 39 -0.79 -1.14 -1.34
N GLY A 40 -1.49 -0.34 -0.51
CA GLY A 40 -0.84 0.55 0.46
C GLY A 40 -1.68 0.97 1.69
N GLY A 41 -2.78 0.27 2.01
CA GLY A 41 -3.61 0.61 3.18
C GLY A 41 -4.12 2.05 3.16
N SER A 42 -3.75 2.86 4.15
CA SER A 42 -4.15 4.28 4.22
C SER A 42 -3.44 5.18 3.19
N LEU A 43 -2.36 4.72 2.55
CA LEU A 43 -1.76 5.38 1.37
C LEU A 43 -2.73 5.48 0.20
N GLY A 44 -3.85 4.75 0.24
CA GLY A 44 -4.94 4.89 -0.72
C GLY A 44 -5.43 6.32 -0.92
N ALA A 45 -5.32 7.19 0.09
CA ALA A 45 -5.63 8.63 -0.03
C ALA A 45 -4.64 9.38 -0.94
N TYR A 46 -3.35 9.10 -0.81
CA TYR A 46 -2.30 9.61 -1.71
C TYR A 46 -2.48 9.08 -3.14
N GLU A 47 -2.68 7.77 -3.27
CA GLU A 47 -2.93 7.11 -4.56
C GLU A 47 -4.16 7.70 -5.26
N ALA A 48 -5.22 8.02 -4.50
CA ALA A 48 -6.43 8.64 -5.00
C ALA A 48 -6.18 10.01 -5.62
N GLY A 49 -5.38 10.87 -4.97
CA GLY A 49 -5.00 12.18 -5.51
C GLY A 49 -4.10 12.08 -6.74
N LEU A 50 -3.12 11.17 -6.69
CA LEU A 50 -2.21 10.90 -7.81
C LEU A 50 -2.97 10.40 -9.04
N ASN A 51 -3.90 9.47 -8.84
CA ASN A 51 -4.66 8.87 -9.91
C ASN A 51 -5.70 9.83 -10.51
N TRP A 52 -6.44 10.55 -9.65
CA TRP A 52 -7.34 11.62 -10.11
C TRP A 52 -6.58 12.67 -10.95
N GLY A 53 -5.45 13.16 -10.44
CA GLY A 53 -4.61 14.12 -11.15
C GLY A 53 -4.07 13.59 -12.48
N ALA A 54 -3.62 12.33 -12.53
CA ALA A 54 -3.11 11.71 -13.74
C ALA A 54 -4.19 11.51 -14.82
N LEU A 55 -5.37 11.00 -14.45
CA LEU A 55 -6.48 10.80 -15.38
C LEU A 55 -7.01 12.13 -15.92
N ARG A 56 -7.13 13.14 -15.05
CA ARG A 56 -7.50 14.51 -15.45
C ARG A 56 -6.46 15.11 -16.38
N ALA A 57 -5.17 14.95 -16.10
CA ALA A 57 -4.10 15.44 -16.97
C ALA A 57 -4.16 14.78 -18.35
N ILE A 58 -4.31 13.45 -18.43
CA ILE A 58 -4.46 12.72 -19.70
C ILE A 58 -5.62 13.28 -20.53
N ARG A 59 -6.77 13.55 -19.91
CA ARG A 59 -7.93 14.17 -20.56
C ARG A 59 -7.66 15.61 -21.00
N ALA A 60 -7.01 16.39 -20.16
CA ALA A 60 -6.68 17.77 -20.48
C ALA A 60 -5.76 17.85 -21.71
N PHE A 61 -4.76 16.97 -21.85
CA PHE A 61 -3.92 16.95 -23.05
C PHE A 61 -4.65 16.50 -24.31
N GLU A 62 -5.61 15.58 -24.19
CA GLU A 62 -6.45 15.16 -25.32
C GLU A 62 -7.31 16.33 -25.85
N GLN A 63 -7.85 17.16 -24.96
CA GLN A 63 -8.75 18.28 -25.31
C GLN A 63 -7.99 19.57 -25.68
N ASN A 64 -6.91 19.86 -24.95
CA ASN A 64 -6.13 21.07 -25.05
C ASN A 64 -4.69 20.70 -25.39
N SER A 65 -4.30 20.93 -26.64
CA SER A 65 -2.89 20.78 -27.02
C SER A 65 -2.08 21.87 -26.30
N VAL A 66 -1.36 21.52 -25.24
CA VAL A 66 -0.22 22.33 -24.78
C VAL A 66 0.70 22.56 -25.98
N ASN A 67 1.42 23.68 -26.02
CA ASN A 67 2.34 24.10 -27.08
C ASN A 67 3.54 23.15 -27.23
N LEU A 68 3.30 21.85 -27.44
CA LEU A 68 4.28 20.77 -27.63
C LEU A 68 4.35 20.35 -29.11
N GLY A 69 3.64 21.08 -29.99
CA GLY A 69 3.53 20.82 -31.43
C GLY A 69 2.74 19.54 -31.75
N GLY A 70 2.24 19.42 -32.98
CA GLY A 70 1.57 18.21 -33.47
C GLY A 70 0.15 17.96 -32.94
N THR A 71 -0.43 16.82 -33.30
CA THR A 71 -1.80 16.39 -32.94
C THR A 71 -1.73 15.05 -32.23
N LEU A 72 -2.25 14.98 -31.00
CA LEU A 72 -2.33 13.72 -30.24
C LEU A 72 -3.39 12.80 -30.83
N ARG A 73 -3.17 11.49 -30.72
CA ARG A 73 -4.21 10.49 -31.00
C ARG A 73 -5.27 10.54 -29.89
N PRO A 74 -6.54 10.21 -30.19
CA PRO A 74 -7.53 9.95 -29.15
C PRO A 74 -6.98 8.95 -28.14
N ILE A 75 -7.33 9.12 -26.86
CA ILE A 75 -6.78 8.28 -25.79
C ILE A 75 -7.87 7.35 -25.26
N GLU A 76 -7.52 6.08 -25.12
CA GLU A 76 -8.39 5.04 -24.58
C GLU A 76 -7.71 4.33 -23.40
N ALA A 77 -8.46 4.12 -22.32
CA ALA A 77 -8.04 3.24 -21.24
C ALA A 77 -8.22 1.78 -21.69
N ALA A 78 -7.12 1.04 -21.74
CA ALA A 78 -7.09 -0.36 -22.12
C ALA A 78 -7.39 -1.31 -20.97
N SER A 79 -6.94 -0.99 -19.75
CA SER A 79 -7.28 -1.73 -18.53
C SER A 79 -6.80 -0.97 -17.29
N PHE A 80 -7.43 -1.25 -16.13
CA PHE A 80 -6.92 -0.84 -14.82
C PHE A 80 -6.79 -2.06 -13.90
N ALA A 81 -5.70 -2.17 -13.16
CA ALA A 81 -5.52 -3.25 -12.19
C ALA A 81 -4.99 -2.72 -10.86
N GLY A 82 -5.35 -3.39 -9.77
CA GLY A 82 -4.84 -3.02 -8.46
C GLY A 82 -4.96 -4.10 -7.40
N ALA A 83 -4.19 -3.93 -6.32
CA ALA A 83 -4.22 -4.75 -5.12
C ALA A 83 -4.61 -3.90 -3.92
N SER A 84 -5.35 -4.43 -2.95
CA SER A 84 -5.69 -3.71 -1.71
C SER A 84 -6.35 -2.35 -1.96
N ALA A 85 -5.88 -1.28 -1.31
CA ALA A 85 -6.24 0.11 -1.59
C ALA A 85 -6.14 0.48 -3.09
N GLY A 86 -5.14 -0.02 -3.79
CA GLY A 86 -4.99 0.14 -5.23
C GLY A 86 -6.10 -0.54 -6.02
N GLY A 87 -6.65 -1.66 -5.53
CA GLY A 87 -7.80 -2.32 -6.12
C GLY A 87 -9.08 -1.48 -6.04
N ILE A 88 -9.31 -0.80 -4.90
CA ILE A 88 -10.37 0.20 -4.76
C ILE A 88 -10.16 1.34 -5.77
N ASN A 89 -8.96 1.90 -5.81
CA ASN A 89 -8.62 3.00 -6.72
C ASN A 89 -8.71 2.59 -8.20
N ALA A 90 -8.47 1.32 -8.57
CA ALA A 90 -8.59 0.82 -9.94
C ALA A 90 -10.05 0.82 -10.43
N VAL A 91 -11.01 0.42 -9.58
CA VAL A 91 -12.44 0.50 -9.91
C VAL A 91 -12.87 1.96 -10.06
N VAL A 92 -12.47 2.83 -9.14
CA VAL A 92 -12.79 4.27 -9.19
C VAL A 92 -12.17 4.93 -10.43
N SER A 93 -10.98 4.49 -10.86
CA SER A 93 -10.34 4.93 -12.10
C SER A 93 -11.20 4.66 -13.32
N ALA A 94 -11.79 3.47 -13.43
CA ALA A 94 -12.65 3.11 -14.55
C ALA A 94 -13.90 3.99 -14.58
N MET A 95 -14.50 4.24 -13.40
CA MET A 95 -15.66 5.13 -13.28
C MET A 95 -15.33 6.55 -13.72
N VAL A 96 -14.27 7.15 -13.16
CA VAL A 96 -13.87 8.54 -13.46
C VAL A 96 -13.36 8.66 -14.89
N TRP A 97 -12.72 7.63 -15.43
CA TRP A 97 -12.34 7.65 -16.84
C TRP A 97 -13.57 7.74 -17.75
N CYS A 98 -14.65 7.03 -17.43
CA CYS A 98 -15.87 6.95 -18.26
C CYS A 98 -16.92 8.05 -18.01
N VAL A 99 -16.82 8.80 -16.91
CA VAL A 99 -17.77 9.89 -16.60
C VAL A 99 -17.68 11.02 -17.63
N ARG A 100 -18.81 11.66 -17.93
CA ARG A 100 -18.87 12.91 -18.69
C ARG A 100 -18.26 14.06 -17.87
N SER A 101 -17.94 15.18 -18.53
CA SER A 101 -17.61 16.39 -17.78
C SER A 101 -18.83 16.86 -16.97
N GLU A 102 -18.62 17.62 -15.90
CA GLU A 102 -19.72 18.20 -15.11
C GLU A 102 -20.65 19.06 -15.98
N SER A 103 -20.10 19.80 -16.95
CA SER A 103 -20.87 20.60 -17.91
C SER A 103 -21.73 19.78 -18.87
N GLU A 104 -21.43 18.49 -19.03
CA GLU A 104 -22.17 17.54 -19.89
C GLU A 104 -23.08 16.60 -19.07
N GLY A 105 -23.34 16.92 -17.80
CA GLY A 105 -24.18 16.12 -16.90
C GLY A 105 -23.44 15.00 -16.17
N GLY A 106 -22.12 15.05 -16.12
CA GLY A 106 -21.30 14.23 -15.20
C GLY A 106 -21.49 14.64 -13.73
N PHE A 107 -21.14 13.75 -12.80
CA PHE A 107 -21.09 14.09 -11.38
C PHE A 107 -19.81 14.89 -11.03
N ALA A 108 -19.79 15.47 -9.82
CA ALA A 108 -18.69 16.31 -9.34
C ALA A 108 -17.32 15.61 -9.48
N ASN A 109 -16.38 16.33 -10.08
CA ASN A 109 -15.04 15.84 -10.40
C ASN A 109 -14.00 16.97 -10.29
N ARG A 110 -14.11 17.81 -9.27
CA ARG A 110 -13.19 18.91 -8.94
C ARG A 110 -12.16 18.47 -7.91
N ILE A 111 -11.09 19.24 -7.72
CA ILE A 111 -10.00 18.86 -6.81
C ILE A 111 -10.46 18.66 -5.35
N ASP A 112 -11.41 19.49 -4.90
CA ASP A 112 -11.98 19.52 -3.57
C ASP A 112 -13.21 18.60 -3.41
N ASP A 113 -13.80 18.17 -4.52
CA ASP A 113 -15.00 17.33 -4.58
C ASP A 113 -14.98 16.38 -5.79
N ASN A 114 -14.53 15.15 -5.54
CA ASN A 114 -14.57 14.07 -6.50
C ASN A 114 -14.61 12.72 -5.78
N VAL A 115 -15.02 11.68 -6.50
CA VAL A 115 -15.21 10.33 -5.97
C VAL A 115 -13.94 9.72 -5.36
N PHE A 116 -12.75 10.01 -5.91
CA PHE A 116 -11.49 9.54 -5.34
C PHE A 116 -11.28 10.12 -3.94
N ARG A 117 -11.34 11.45 -3.82
CA ARG A 117 -11.20 12.15 -2.54
C ARG A 117 -12.26 11.70 -1.54
N ASN A 118 -13.53 11.76 -1.92
CA ASN A 118 -14.67 11.56 -1.03
C ASN A 118 -14.68 10.15 -0.42
N LEU A 119 -14.29 9.13 -1.19
CA LEU A 119 -14.18 7.76 -0.69
C LEU A 119 -13.18 7.63 0.46
N TRP A 120 -12.03 8.29 0.35
CA TRP A 120 -10.95 8.22 1.33
C TRP A 120 -11.12 9.20 2.50
N MET A 121 -12.04 10.15 2.45
CA MET A 121 -12.31 11.03 3.59
C MET A 121 -13.14 10.37 4.70
N LEU A 122 -13.90 9.31 4.38
CA LEU A 122 -14.83 8.64 5.31
C LEU A 122 -14.15 7.72 6.35
N PRO A 123 -13.12 6.92 6.04
CA PRO A 123 -12.47 6.05 7.03
C PRO A 123 -11.84 6.85 8.18
N ASP A 124 -12.20 6.54 9.41
CA ASP A 124 -11.73 7.21 10.62
C ASP A 124 -11.28 6.17 11.65
N VAL A 125 -10.08 6.31 12.22
CA VAL A 125 -9.54 5.38 13.24
C VAL A 125 -10.49 5.18 14.42
N ASN A 126 -11.29 6.18 14.79
CA ASN A 126 -12.23 6.09 15.90
C ASN A 126 -13.36 5.08 15.63
N ASN A 127 -13.71 4.91 14.34
CA ASN A 127 -14.71 3.94 13.89
C ASN A 127 -14.06 2.63 13.43
N LEU A 128 -12.86 2.68 12.86
CA LEU A 128 -12.09 1.50 12.44
C LEU A 128 -11.65 0.67 13.63
N LEU A 129 -11.15 1.29 14.71
CA LEU A 129 -10.74 0.62 15.94
C LEU A 129 -11.47 1.22 17.16
N PRO A 130 -12.76 0.87 17.36
CA PRO A 130 -13.53 1.30 18.51
C PRO A 130 -12.86 0.89 19.83
N PRO A 131 -13.02 1.68 20.91
CA PRO A 131 -12.41 1.39 22.21
C PRO A 131 -12.98 0.14 22.90
N ASN A 132 -14.21 -0.26 22.54
CA ASN A 132 -14.89 -1.46 23.03
C ASN A 132 -14.80 -2.56 21.93
N PRO A 133 -14.24 -3.75 22.24
CA PRO A 133 -14.17 -4.87 21.29
C PRO A 133 -15.54 -5.42 20.84
N GLU A 134 -16.61 -5.14 21.58
CA GLU A 134 -18.00 -5.52 21.29
C GLU A 134 -18.83 -4.37 20.69
N SER A 135 -18.17 -3.29 20.24
CA SER A 135 -18.86 -2.13 19.64
C SER A 135 -19.81 -2.58 18.51
N PRO A 136 -21.03 -2.00 18.41
CA PRO A 136 -21.98 -2.32 17.35
C PRO A 136 -21.52 -1.90 15.94
N LEU A 137 -20.39 -1.18 15.85
CA LEU A 137 -19.75 -0.87 14.57
C LEU A 137 -19.07 -2.10 13.94
N TYR A 138 -18.67 -3.09 14.76
CA TYR A 138 -18.18 -4.37 14.27
C TYR A 138 -19.33 -5.18 13.69
N ALA A 139 -19.19 -5.62 12.44
CA ALA A 139 -20.08 -6.60 11.84
C ALA A 139 -19.43 -7.99 11.82
N GLU A 140 -20.22 -9.00 11.48
CA GLU A 140 -19.72 -10.34 11.18
C GLU A 140 -18.64 -10.28 10.07
N GLY A 141 -17.53 -10.98 10.28
CA GLY A 141 -16.38 -10.98 9.37
C GLY A 141 -15.43 -9.77 9.51
N ASP A 142 -15.69 -8.83 10.42
CA ASP A 142 -14.71 -7.79 10.78
C ASP A 142 -13.65 -8.34 11.77
N ALA A 143 -12.37 -8.07 11.51
CA ALA A 143 -11.25 -8.54 12.33
C ALA A 143 -10.85 -7.47 13.35
N LEU A 144 -9.59 -7.04 13.37
CA LEU A 144 -9.13 -5.95 14.23
C LEU A 144 -9.88 -4.64 13.93
N PHE A 145 -10.04 -4.32 12.64
CA PHE A 145 -10.74 -3.13 12.18
C PHE A 145 -12.15 -3.42 11.68
N THR A 146 -13.08 -2.52 11.99
CA THR A 146 -14.41 -2.49 11.39
C THR A 146 -14.31 -2.06 9.92
N ARG A 147 -15.29 -2.45 9.11
CA ARG A 147 -15.47 -1.89 7.75
C ARG A 147 -16.61 -0.89 7.66
N SER A 148 -17.08 -0.35 8.79
CA SER A 148 -18.29 0.48 8.83
C SER A 148 -18.23 1.67 7.84
N SER A 149 -17.17 2.49 7.92
CA SER A 149 -16.95 3.61 7.00
C SER A 149 -16.73 3.17 5.55
N LEU A 150 -16.03 2.04 5.32
CA LEU A 150 -15.80 1.54 3.95
C LEU A 150 -17.09 1.06 3.30
N ARG A 151 -17.98 0.38 4.05
CA ARG A 151 -19.32 -0.03 3.59
C ARG A 151 -20.16 1.17 3.17
N GLU A 152 -20.06 2.27 3.90
CA GLU A 152 -20.70 3.54 3.52
C GLU A 152 -20.14 4.08 2.20
N SER A 153 -18.81 4.13 2.05
CA SER A 153 -18.18 4.48 0.77
C SER A 153 -18.68 3.60 -0.38
N GLY A 154 -18.84 2.29 -0.15
CA GLY A 154 -19.36 1.36 -1.16
C GLY A 154 -20.79 1.67 -1.61
N ARG A 155 -21.69 2.03 -0.67
CA ARG A 155 -23.07 2.44 -1.01
C ARG A 155 -23.09 3.74 -1.83
N ASN A 156 -22.20 4.68 -1.51
CA ASN A 156 -22.05 5.91 -2.26
C ASN A 156 -21.57 5.64 -3.70
N LEU A 157 -20.62 4.72 -3.89
CA LEU A 157 -20.20 4.28 -5.22
C LEU A 157 -21.33 3.64 -6.02
N ILE A 158 -22.15 2.79 -5.37
CA ILE A 158 -23.32 2.18 -6.03
C ILE A 158 -24.28 3.24 -6.56
N SER A 159 -24.52 4.27 -5.75
CA SER A 159 -25.37 5.39 -6.14
C SER A 159 -24.79 6.16 -7.33
N LEU A 160 -23.47 6.38 -7.37
CA LEU A 160 -22.80 7.14 -8.43
C LEU A 160 -22.82 6.42 -9.79
N TRP A 161 -22.49 5.12 -9.86
CA TRP A 161 -22.55 4.40 -11.15
C TRP A 161 -23.96 4.12 -11.65
N GLY A 162 -24.97 4.25 -10.78
CA GLY A 162 -26.38 4.23 -11.15
C GLY A 162 -26.89 5.50 -11.83
N LEU A 163 -26.12 6.60 -11.83
CA LEU A 163 -26.49 7.87 -12.47
C LEU A 163 -26.28 7.81 -14.00
N PRO A 164 -27.12 8.51 -14.79
CA PRO A 164 -26.93 8.65 -16.24
C PRO A 164 -25.81 9.65 -16.59
N ALA A 165 -24.65 9.52 -15.93
CA ALA A 165 -23.54 10.48 -15.94
C ALA A 165 -22.36 10.07 -16.84
N TYR A 166 -22.45 8.93 -17.56
CA TYR A 166 -21.32 8.32 -18.26
C TYR A 166 -21.39 8.48 -19.78
N ARG A 167 -20.21 8.53 -20.43
CA ARG A 167 -20.11 8.59 -21.89
C ARG A 167 -20.52 7.26 -22.50
N GLN A 168 -21.38 7.29 -23.52
CA GLN A 168 -21.84 6.08 -24.20
C GLN A 168 -20.67 5.32 -24.84
N GLY A 169 -20.74 3.98 -24.83
CA GLY A 169 -19.73 3.11 -25.45
C GLY A 169 -18.41 2.99 -24.68
N CYS A 170 -18.27 3.61 -23.50
CA CYS A 170 -17.09 3.46 -22.67
C CYS A 170 -17.03 2.06 -22.05
N ARG A 171 -15.90 1.37 -22.23
CA ARG A 171 -15.65 0.05 -21.68
C ARG A 171 -14.21 -0.07 -21.21
N VAL A 172 -14.01 -0.35 -19.92
CA VAL A 172 -12.69 -0.46 -19.28
C VAL A 172 -12.59 -1.80 -18.55
N PRO A 173 -11.71 -2.72 -18.98
CA PRO A 173 -11.36 -3.92 -18.23
C PRO A 173 -10.67 -3.60 -16.90
N ILE A 174 -11.04 -4.32 -15.84
CA ILE A 174 -10.56 -4.14 -14.48
C ILE A 174 -10.07 -5.49 -13.93
N GLY A 175 -8.93 -5.48 -13.25
CA GLY A 175 -8.37 -6.65 -12.56
C GLY A 175 -8.02 -6.36 -11.10
N LEU A 176 -8.57 -7.13 -10.16
CA LEU A 176 -8.29 -7.00 -8.74
C LEU A 176 -7.58 -8.26 -8.24
N THR A 177 -6.38 -8.14 -7.69
CA THR A 177 -5.72 -9.31 -7.10
C THR A 177 -6.35 -9.66 -5.76
N VAL A 178 -6.40 -10.96 -5.48
CA VAL A 178 -6.89 -11.55 -4.22
C VAL A 178 -6.05 -12.78 -3.89
N THR A 179 -5.89 -13.04 -2.59
CA THR A 179 -5.11 -14.20 -2.12
C THR A 179 -6.05 -15.24 -1.54
N ARG A 180 -6.05 -16.47 -2.07
CA ARG A 180 -6.83 -17.57 -1.47
C ARG A 180 -6.17 -18.02 -0.18
N VAL A 181 -6.93 -18.07 0.91
CA VAL A 181 -6.39 -18.31 2.26
C VAL A 181 -5.84 -19.73 2.38
N VAL A 182 -6.57 -20.73 1.88
CA VAL A 182 -6.09 -22.10 1.74
C VAL A 182 -5.63 -22.29 0.28
N PRO A 183 -4.39 -22.74 0.01
CA PRO A 183 -3.91 -22.96 -1.34
C PRO A 183 -4.85 -23.85 -2.16
N GLU A 184 -5.03 -23.51 -3.43
CA GLU A 184 -5.60 -24.45 -4.39
C GLU A 184 -4.53 -25.45 -4.80
N LEU A 185 -4.85 -26.73 -4.72
CA LEU A 185 -4.06 -27.81 -5.32
C LEU A 185 -4.44 -27.94 -6.78
N LEU A 186 -3.44 -27.95 -7.67
CA LEU A 186 -3.60 -28.13 -9.10
C LEU A 186 -2.62 -29.21 -9.57
N ASP A 187 -3.09 -30.13 -10.40
CA ASP A 187 -2.21 -31.09 -11.08
C ASP A 187 -1.90 -30.59 -12.48
N VAL A 188 -0.60 -30.37 -12.77
CA VAL A 188 -0.12 -29.95 -14.09
C VAL A 188 0.92 -30.96 -14.58
N ASN A 189 0.57 -31.76 -15.59
CA ASN A 189 1.41 -32.83 -16.13
C ASN A 189 1.92 -33.80 -15.03
N ASP A 190 0.99 -34.31 -14.20
CA ASP A 190 1.28 -35.22 -13.07
C ASP A 190 2.14 -34.61 -11.94
N VAL A 191 2.25 -33.27 -11.88
CA VAL A 191 2.89 -32.54 -10.79
C VAL A 191 1.85 -31.75 -10.01
N GLU A 192 1.68 -32.10 -8.74
CA GLU A 192 0.86 -31.33 -7.79
C GLU A 192 1.57 -30.01 -7.47
N ILE A 193 0.91 -28.89 -7.73
CA ILE A 193 1.35 -27.54 -7.40
C ILE A 193 0.31 -26.83 -6.53
N GLN A 194 0.78 -25.86 -5.76
CA GLN A 194 -0.07 -25.05 -4.89
C GLN A 194 -0.17 -23.62 -5.42
N ASN A 195 -1.38 -23.08 -5.53
CA ASN A 195 -1.60 -21.69 -5.90
C ASN A 195 -2.45 -20.95 -4.88
N GLN A 196 -1.97 -19.79 -4.42
CA GLN A 196 -2.72 -18.85 -3.58
C GLN A 196 -2.97 -17.51 -4.28
N ARG A 197 -2.36 -17.27 -5.44
CA ARG A 197 -2.46 -16.01 -6.18
C ARG A 197 -3.59 -16.11 -7.19
N PHE A 198 -4.60 -15.25 -7.02
CA PHE A 198 -5.76 -15.15 -7.89
C PHE A 198 -6.07 -13.70 -8.24
N TYR A 199 -6.90 -13.49 -9.25
CA TYR A 199 -7.45 -12.17 -9.55
C TYR A 199 -8.88 -12.26 -10.09
N LEU A 200 -9.69 -11.30 -9.65
CA LEU A 200 -11.05 -11.06 -10.11
C LEU A 200 -10.99 -10.15 -11.32
N SER A 201 -11.68 -10.52 -12.40
CA SER A 201 -11.72 -9.74 -13.63
C SER A 201 -13.15 -9.39 -14.05
N PHE A 202 -13.35 -8.12 -14.43
CA PHE A 202 -14.63 -7.59 -14.90
C PHE A 202 -14.42 -6.29 -15.65
N ASP A 203 -15.37 -5.90 -16.50
CA ASP A 203 -15.37 -4.62 -17.20
C ASP A 203 -16.37 -3.68 -16.54
N LEU A 204 -16.01 -2.40 -16.42
CA LEU A 204 -17.01 -1.34 -16.37
C LEU A 204 -17.48 -1.06 -17.79
N ARG A 205 -18.79 -1.13 -18.04
CA ARG A 205 -19.43 -0.86 -19.34
C ARG A 205 -20.53 0.17 -19.17
N THR A 206 -20.56 1.17 -20.05
CA THR A 206 -21.64 2.15 -20.08
C THR A 206 -22.79 1.66 -20.95
N GLN A 207 -24.00 1.84 -20.44
CA GLN A 207 -25.24 1.46 -21.08
C GLN A 207 -25.73 2.59 -22.01
N ALA A 208 -26.70 2.30 -22.88
CA ALA A 208 -27.25 3.27 -23.82
C ALA A 208 -27.91 4.47 -23.12
N ASP A 209 -28.46 4.26 -21.91
CA ASP A 209 -29.09 5.31 -21.09
C ASP A 209 -28.07 6.18 -20.31
N GLY A 210 -26.77 5.94 -20.48
CA GLY A 210 -25.70 6.70 -19.83
C GLY A 210 -25.34 6.24 -18.42
N ARG A 211 -25.92 5.13 -17.91
CA ARG A 211 -25.51 4.51 -16.64
C ARG A 211 -24.30 3.59 -16.84
N ALA A 212 -23.59 3.27 -15.76
CA ALA A 212 -22.53 2.27 -15.78
C ALA A 212 -23.00 0.95 -15.14
N GLY A 213 -22.51 -0.17 -15.65
CA GLY A 213 -22.70 -1.50 -15.07
C GLY A 213 -21.46 -2.36 -15.25
N PHE A 214 -21.44 -3.50 -14.58
CA PHE A 214 -20.28 -4.39 -14.57
C PHE A 214 -20.58 -5.72 -15.25
N PHE A 215 -19.67 -6.17 -16.09
CA PHE A 215 -19.85 -7.37 -16.90
C PHE A 215 -18.54 -8.09 -17.11
N PHE A 216 -18.57 -9.42 -17.27
CA PHE A 216 -17.41 -10.14 -17.78
C PHE A 216 -17.79 -11.26 -18.73
N ASN A 217 -17.36 -11.14 -19.99
CA ASN A 217 -17.54 -12.17 -21.01
C ASN A 217 -16.18 -12.82 -21.31
N PRO A 218 -15.93 -14.08 -20.89
CA PRO A 218 -14.66 -14.77 -21.14
C PRO A 218 -14.30 -14.85 -22.62
N ALA A 219 -15.29 -14.94 -23.50
CA ALA A 219 -15.04 -14.96 -24.93
C ALA A 219 -14.35 -13.67 -25.43
N ASP A 220 -14.43 -12.56 -24.69
CA ASP A 220 -13.74 -11.32 -25.04
C ASP A 220 -12.21 -11.44 -24.92
N PHE A 221 -11.72 -12.49 -24.24
CA PHE A 221 -10.31 -12.80 -24.06
C PHE A 221 -9.99 -14.22 -24.60
N PRO A 222 -10.08 -14.44 -25.92
CA PRO A 222 -10.06 -15.79 -26.51
C PRO A 222 -8.74 -16.56 -26.33
N THR A 223 -7.63 -15.86 -26.05
CA THR A 223 -6.32 -16.46 -25.80
C THR A 223 -6.00 -16.61 -24.32
N LEU A 224 -6.87 -16.12 -23.43
CA LEU A 224 -6.62 -16.09 -21.99
C LEU A 224 -7.16 -17.36 -21.35
N THR A 225 -6.28 -18.29 -21.05
CA THR A 225 -6.58 -19.48 -20.25
C THR A 225 -5.66 -19.45 -19.04
N ASP A 226 -6.13 -18.85 -17.95
CA ASP A 226 -5.39 -18.70 -16.70
C ASP A 226 -6.25 -19.21 -15.55
N PRO A 227 -5.87 -20.30 -14.87
CA PRO A 227 -6.63 -20.83 -13.74
C PRO A 227 -6.66 -19.88 -12.53
N ALA A 228 -5.73 -18.91 -12.45
CA ALA A 228 -5.75 -17.86 -11.43
C ALA A 228 -6.80 -16.77 -11.70
N MET A 229 -7.36 -16.71 -12.92
CA MET A 229 -8.45 -15.80 -13.26
C MET A 229 -9.78 -16.37 -12.78
N ILE A 230 -10.38 -15.72 -11.79
CA ILE A 230 -11.69 -16.10 -11.28
C ILE A 230 -12.74 -15.05 -11.64
N LEU A 231 -13.95 -15.50 -11.91
CA LEU A 231 -15.04 -14.63 -12.34
C LEU A 231 -16.11 -14.53 -11.27
N LEU A 232 -16.81 -13.41 -11.21
CA LEU A 232 -17.96 -13.27 -10.32
C LEU A 232 -19.18 -13.97 -10.95
N PRO A 233 -19.88 -14.85 -10.21
CA PRO A 233 -21.08 -15.50 -10.71
C PRO A 233 -22.19 -14.47 -10.84
N ARG A 234 -23.06 -14.68 -11.84
CA ARG A 234 -24.27 -13.87 -12.00
C ARG A 234 -25.44 -14.50 -11.25
N GLU A 235 -26.41 -13.68 -10.88
CA GLU A 235 -27.71 -14.15 -10.41
C GLU A 235 -28.51 -14.80 -11.56
N ARG A 236 -29.28 -15.85 -11.26
CA ARG A 236 -30.17 -16.48 -12.22
C ARG A 236 -31.28 -15.50 -12.59
N GLY A 237 -31.49 -15.31 -13.89
CA GLY A 237 -32.43 -14.32 -14.42
C GLY A 237 -31.81 -12.95 -14.68
N ALA A 238 -30.63 -12.64 -14.11
CA ALA A 238 -29.89 -11.43 -14.48
C ALA A 238 -29.35 -11.54 -15.93
N PRO A 239 -29.12 -10.39 -16.61
CA PRO A 239 -28.55 -10.37 -17.95
C PRO A 239 -27.27 -11.22 -18.07
N MET A 240 -27.03 -11.76 -19.26
CA MET A 240 -25.85 -12.58 -19.49
C MET A 240 -24.59 -11.76 -19.19
N PHE A 241 -23.65 -12.36 -18.46
CA PHE A 241 -22.38 -11.76 -18.05
C PHE A 241 -22.47 -10.58 -17.08
N SER A 242 -23.65 -10.13 -16.64
CA SER A 242 -23.76 -9.02 -15.69
C SER A 242 -23.36 -9.42 -14.29
N ILE A 243 -22.76 -8.49 -13.55
CA ILE A 243 -22.33 -8.65 -12.16
C ILE A 243 -23.09 -7.64 -11.30
N ALA A 244 -23.67 -8.12 -10.19
CA ALA A 244 -24.38 -7.27 -9.25
C ALA A 244 -23.43 -6.23 -8.62
N PRO A 245 -23.85 -4.95 -8.46
CA PRO A 245 -23.03 -3.90 -7.87
C PRO A 245 -22.43 -4.26 -6.50
N GLU A 246 -23.18 -4.97 -5.66
CA GLU A 246 -22.78 -5.41 -4.33
C GLU A 246 -21.56 -6.35 -4.40
N ARG A 247 -21.52 -7.24 -5.41
CA ARG A 247 -20.39 -8.15 -5.63
C ARG A 247 -19.12 -7.41 -6.06
N ILE A 248 -19.26 -6.26 -6.71
CA ILE A 248 -18.12 -5.40 -7.06
C ILE A 248 -17.54 -4.76 -5.80
N ILE A 249 -18.40 -4.25 -4.91
CA ILE A 249 -17.99 -3.72 -3.61
C ILE A 249 -17.33 -4.81 -2.76
N ASP A 250 -17.91 -6.01 -2.72
CA ASP A 250 -17.31 -7.15 -2.02
C ASP A 250 -15.94 -7.52 -2.60
N SER A 251 -15.76 -7.44 -3.92
CA SER A 251 -14.48 -7.71 -4.58
C SER A 251 -13.42 -6.67 -4.20
N MET A 252 -13.79 -5.39 -4.15
CA MET A 252 -12.93 -4.31 -3.68
C MET A 252 -12.49 -4.56 -2.22
N PHE A 253 -13.42 -4.91 -1.33
CA PHE A 253 -13.09 -5.20 0.07
C PHE A 253 -12.31 -6.50 0.25
N THR A 254 -12.55 -7.52 -0.58
CA THR A 254 -11.78 -8.76 -0.59
C THR A 254 -10.32 -8.47 -0.94
N SER A 255 -10.09 -7.70 -2.01
CA SER A 255 -8.74 -7.28 -2.42
C SER A 255 -8.02 -6.48 -1.33
N ALA A 256 -8.76 -5.77 -0.45
CA ALA A 256 -8.26 -4.98 0.68
C ALA A 256 -8.40 -5.65 2.06
N SER A 257 -8.55 -6.97 2.11
CA SER A 257 -8.67 -7.74 3.37
C SER A 257 -7.31 -8.09 3.96
N VAL A 258 -6.55 -7.06 4.37
CA VAL A 258 -5.20 -7.20 4.95
C VAL A 258 -5.27 -8.13 6.16
N PRO A 259 -4.53 -9.25 6.20
CA PRO A 259 -4.57 -10.20 7.31
C PRO A 259 -4.39 -9.51 8.67
N LEU A 260 -5.11 -10.02 9.68
CA LEU A 260 -5.23 -9.46 11.03
C LEU A 260 -5.96 -8.09 11.10
N ALA A 261 -5.67 -7.16 10.20
CA ALA A 261 -6.27 -5.83 10.17
C ALA A 261 -7.75 -5.88 9.75
N PHE A 262 -8.04 -6.38 8.55
CA PHE A 262 -9.39 -6.49 7.99
C PHE A 262 -9.71 -7.96 7.72
N GLY A 263 -10.86 -8.45 8.20
CA GLY A 263 -11.15 -9.89 8.19
C GLY A 263 -11.32 -10.47 6.78
N ARG A 264 -10.74 -11.64 6.50
CA ARG A 264 -10.91 -12.38 5.23
C ARG A 264 -12.38 -12.53 4.84
N ARG A 265 -12.67 -12.67 3.55
CA ARG A 265 -14.04 -12.83 3.03
C ARG A 265 -14.22 -14.17 2.34
N ARG A 266 -15.33 -14.83 2.64
CA ARG A 266 -15.82 -15.98 1.87
C ARG A 266 -16.42 -15.46 0.57
N VAL A 267 -15.92 -15.92 -0.57
CA VAL A 267 -16.38 -15.46 -1.90
C VAL A 267 -16.84 -16.65 -2.71
N ALA A 268 -18.07 -16.59 -3.24
CA ALA A 268 -18.55 -17.47 -4.30
C ALA A 268 -18.07 -16.95 -5.65
N TYR A 269 -17.35 -17.77 -6.40
CA TYR A 269 -16.70 -17.42 -7.67
C TYR A 269 -16.89 -18.51 -8.72
N CYS A 270 -16.65 -18.16 -9.97
CA CYS A 270 -16.60 -19.08 -11.10
C CYS A 270 -15.14 -19.39 -11.41
N ARG A 271 -14.76 -20.66 -11.31
CA ARG A 271 -13.44 -21.15 -11.70
C ARG A 271 -13.51 -21.94 -12.99
N LEU A 272 -12.41 -21.98 -13.73
CA LEU A 272 -12.31 -22.76 -14.95
C LEU A 272 -12.42 -24.25 -14.63
N LYS A 273 -13.22 -25.01 -15.39
CA LYS A 273 -13.37 -26.45 -15.17
C LYS A 273 -12.05 -27.19 -15.47
N PRO A 274 -11.65 -28.18 -14.65
CA PRO A 274 -10.41 -28.94 -14.86
C PRO A 274 -10.28 -29.54 -16.27
N GLY A 275 -11.34 -30.14 -16.82
CA GLY A 275 -11.36 -30.71 -18.17
C GLY A 275 -11.22 -29.69 -19.32
N ALA A 276 -11.37 -28.39 -19.05
CA ALA A 276 -11.15 -27.33 -20.05
C ALA A 276 -9.65 -27.01 -20.25
N LEU A 277 -8.78 -27.41 -19.32
CA LEU A 277 -7.34 -27.14 -19.36
C LEU A 277 -6.54 -28.24 -20.07
N ILE A 278 -7.02 -29.49 -20.06
CA ILE A 278 -6.23 -30.67 -20.45
C ILE A 278 -6.84 -31.40 -21.66
N GLY A 279 -8.05 -31.04 -22.11
CA GLY A 279 -8.74 -31.78 -23.17
C GLY A 279 -9.14 -33.20 -22.77
N ASP A 280 -9.06 -33.50 -21.47
CA ASP A 280 -9.34 -34.81 -20.89
C ASP A 280 -10.77 -34.89 -20.34
N ARG A 281 -11.43 -36.01 -20.63
CA ARG A 281 -12.82 -36.34 -20.27
C ARG A 281 -12.87 -37.13 -18.96
N SER A 282 -12.07 -36.77 -17.97
CA SER A 282 -12.15 -37.38 -16.64
C SER A 282 -13.03 -36.52 -15.72
N ASP A 283 -14.33 -36.83 -15.70
CA ASP A 283 -15.22 -36.45 -14.62
C ASP A 283 -14.72 -37.12 -13.33
N SER A 284 -14.04 -36.39 -12.45
CA SER A 284 -13.84 -36.87 -11.08
C SER A 284 -13.60 -35.74 -10.07
N ALA A 285 -14.71 -35.26 -9.50
CA ALA A 285 -14.99 -35.28 -8.06
C ALA A 285 -16.38 -34.64 -7.85
N PRO A 286 -17.23 -35.16 -6.95
CA PRO A 286 -18.54 -34.58 -6.73
C PRO A 286 -18.37 -33.19 -6.12
N ALA A 287 -18.88 -32.17 -6.81
CA ALA A 287 -19.09 -30.85 -6.23
C ALA A 287 -19.96 -31.02 -4.99
N GLN A 288 -19.41 -30.70 -3.81
CA GLN A 288 -20.25 -30.52 -2.63
C GLN A 288 -21.23 -29.38 -2.94
N PRO A 289 -22.56 -29.60 -2.89
CA PRO A 289 -23.52 -28.61 -3.31
C PRO A 289 -23.79 -27.67 -2.13
N VAL A 290 -23.14 -26.51 -2.10
CA VAL A 290 -23.52 -25.46 -1.13
C VAL A 290 -23.39 -24.09 -1.78
N VAL A 291 -24.31 -23.76 -2.70
CA VAL A 291 -25.07 -22.49 -2.74
C VAL A 291 -26.33 -22.78 -3.56
N GLU A 292 -27.45 -23.06 -2.89
CA GLU A 292 -28.72 -23.37 -3.54
C GLU A 292 -29.23 -22.24 -4.46
N ALA A 293 -29.76 -22.65 -5.60
CA ALA A 293 -30.75 -22.00 -6.46
C ALA A 293 -30.51 -20.63 -7.14
N ALA A 294 -29.61 -19.75 -6.68
CA ALA A 294 -29.60 -18.34 -7.15
C ALA A 294 -28.47 -17.95 -8.11
N LEU A 295 -27.35 -18.67 -8.16
CA LEU A 295 -26.16 -18.24 -8.94
C LEU A 295 -25.91 -19.11 -10.17
N SER A 296 -25.20 -18.56 -11.16
CA SER A 296 -24.77 -19.26 -12.37
C SER A 296 -23.44 -18.74 -12.92
N CYS A 297 -22.65 -19.65 -13.50
CA CYS A 297 -21.39 -19.36 -14.16
C CYS A 297 -21.52 -19.40 -15.70
N PRO A 298 -20.62 -18.72 -16.43
CA PRO A 298 -20.48 -18.89 -17.88
C PRO A 298 -20.14 -20.34 -18.27
N SER A 299 -20.39 -20.70 -19.53
CA SER A 299 -19.97 -22.01 -20.06
C SER A 299 -18.45 -22.21 -19.91
N GLY A 300 -18.03 -23.43 -19.57
CA GLY A 300 -16.62 -23.75 -19.28
C GLY A 300 -16.18 -23.46 -17.83
N TYR A 301 -17.04 -22.83 -17.03
CA TYR A 301 -16.77 -22.52 -15.62
C TYR A 301 -17.73 -23.26 -14.69
N GLU A 302 -17.31 -23.45 -13.45
CA GLU A 302 -18.12 -24.00 -12.36
C GLU A 302 -18.10 -23.10 -11.13
N ILE A 303 -19.17 -23.16 -10.34
CA ILE A 303 -19.26 -22.41 -9.08
C ILE A 303 -18.35 -23.08 -8.05
N ALA A 304 -17.55 -22.28 -7.38
CA ALA A 304 -16.75 -22.64 -6.22
C ALA A 304 -16.90 -21.57 -5.13
N GLU A 305 -16.50 -21.92 -3.92
CA GLU A 305 -16.48 -21.00 -2.79
C GLU A 305 -15.19 -21.19 -1.99
N ALA A 306 -14.54 -20.08 -1.63
CA ALA A 306 -13.32 -20.12 -0.81
C ALA A 306 -13.14 -18.82 -0.02
N ASP A 307 -12.33 -18.88 1.03
CA ASP A 307 -11.91 -17.70 1.76
C ASP A 307 -10.76 -17.00 1.03
N PHE A 308 -10.90 -15.69 0.85
CA PHE A 308 -9.91 -14.81 0.24
C PHE A 308 -9.51 -13.68 1.18
N ALA A 309 -8.24 -13.30 1.10
CA ALA A 309 -7.61 -12.18 1.77
C ALA A 309 -7.02 -11.20 0.75
N ASP A 310 -6.33 -10.18 1.25
CA ASP A 310 -5.69 -9.14 0.44
C ASP A 310 -4.85 -9.68 -0.71
N GLY A 311 -5.02 -9.11 -1.91
CA GLY A 311 -4.27 -9.51 -3.10
C GLY A 311 -2.79 -9.14 -3.04
N GLY A 312 -2.45 -8.16 -2.21
CA GLY A 312 -1.12 -7.63 -2.06
C GLY A 312 -0.16 -8.46 -1.24
N LEU A 313 -0.54 -9.69 -0.84
CA LEU A 313 0.37 -10.68 -0.23
C LEU A 313 1.28 -11.34 -1.27
N PHE A 314 0.76 -11.65 -2.45
CA PHE A 314 1.51 -12.35 -3.53
C PHE A 314 1.62 -11.52 -4.82
N ASP A 315 0.75 -10.55 -5.03
CA ASP A 315 0.74 -9.71 -6.23
C ASP A 315 0.28 -8.29 -5.85
N ASN A 316 1.15 -7.57 -5.13
CA ASN A 316 0.86 -6.22 -4.62
C ASN A 316 0.79 -5.16 -5.70
N LEU A 317 1.26 -5.47 -6.90
CA LEU A 317 1.34 -4.54 -8.01
C LEU A 317 1.10 -5.33 -9.29
N PRO A 318 -0.17 -5.40 -9.71
CA PRO A 318 -0.60 -6.36 -10.72
C PRO A 318 -0.42 -5.85 -12.14
N ILE A 319 0.79 -5.41 -12.51
CA ILE A 319 1.10 -4.94 -13.87
C ILE A 319 0.95 -6.06 -14.90
N GLY A 320 1.22 -7.32 -14.53
CA GLY A 320 0.96 -8.48 -15.38
C GLY A 320 -0.53 -8.64 -15.69
N VAL A 321 -1.41 -8.48 -14.69
CA VAL A 321 -2.87 -8.48 -14.87
C VAL A 321 -3.30 -7.33 -15.78
N ALA A 322 -2.77 -6.13 -15.52
CA ALA A 322 -3.04 -4.95 -16.33
C ALA A 322 -2.71 -5.22 -17.82
N ARG A 323 -1.52 -5.77 -18.10
CA ARG A 323 -1.10 -6.14 -19.45
C ARG A 323 -1.99 -7.19 -20.10
N VAL A 324 -2.26 -8.29 -19.41
CA VAL A 324 -3.09 -9.38 -19.94
C VAL A 324 -4.46 -8.83 -20.36
N LEU A 325 -5.10 -8.03 -19.52
CA LEU A 325 -6.40 -7.42 -19.82
C LEU A 325 -6.31 -6.38 -20.97
N ALA A 326 -5.22 -5.64 -21.07
CA ALA A 326 -5.04 -4.62 -22.12
C ALA A 326 -4.72 -5.21 -23.51
N GLU A 327 -4.03 -6.36 -23.56
CA GLU A 327 -3.44 -6.88 -24.80
C GLU A 327 -4.13 -8.14 -25.35
N GLN A 328 -4.78 -8.92 -24.48
CA GLN A 328 -5.49 -10.15 -24.87
C GLN A 328 -7.00 -9.95 -25.08
N ASP A 329 -7.53 -8.76 -24.80
CA ASP A 329 -8.88 -8.40 -25.23
C ASP A 329 -8.96 -8.48 -26.77
N ARG A 330 -9.99 -9.11 -27.32
CA ARG A 330 -10.19 -9.19 -28.77
C ARG A 330 -10.18 -7.81 -29.46
N ARG A 331 -10.62 -6.75 -28.78
CA ARG A 331 -10.59 -5.36 -29.27
C ARG A 331 -9.16 -4.85 -29.45
N ALA A 332 -8.21 -5.40 -28.70
CA ALA A 332 -6.79 -5.10 -28.84
C ALA A 332 -6.16 -5.75 -30.08
N ALA A 333 -6.86 -6.66 -30.78
CA ALA A 333 -6.42 -7.16 -32.09
C ALA A 333 -6.58 -6.09 -33.18
N ASP A 334 -7.65 -5.29 -33.09
CA ASP A 334 -7.96 -4.23 -34.06
C ASP A 334 -7.11 -2.96 -33.89
N ASN A 335 -6.38 -2.85 -32.79
CA ASN A 335 -5.48 -1.73 -32.50
C ASN A 335 -4.07 -2.24 -32.16
N PRO A 336 -3.16 -2.33 -33.16
CA PRO A 336 -1.83 -2.88 -32.97
C PRO A 336 -0.84 -1.89 -32.32
N LEU A 337 -1.25 -0.67 -31.98
CA LEU A 337 -0.40 0.28 -31.26
C LEU A 337 0.01 -0.26 -29.89
N PRO A 338 1.27 -0.03 -29.45
CA PRO A 338 1.73 -0.43 -28.14
C PRO A 338 0.99 0.31 -27.03
N VAL A 339 0.77 -0.36 -25.90
CA VAL A 339 0.10 0.21 -24.73
C VAL A 339 1.12 0.93 -23.85
N MET A 340 0.75 2.11 -23.35
CA MET A 340 1.50 2.79 -22.29
C MET A 340 1.02 2.29 -20.92
N TYR A 341 1.91 1.70 -20.13
CA TYR A 341 1.62 1.29 -18.77
C TYR A 341 2.06 2.36 -17.78
N VAL A 342 1.13 2.79 -16.93
CA VAL A 342 1.38 3.68 -15.82
C VAL A 342 1.33 2.85 -14.55
N TYR A 343 2.45 2.81 -13.85
CA TYR A 343 2.59 2.12 -12.58
C TYR A 343 2.61 3.17 -11.47
N LEU A 344 1.61 3.11 -10.61
CA LEU A 344 1.53 3.94 -9.41
C LEU A 344 2.21 3.21 -8.24
N GLU A 345 3.38 3.69 -7.84
CA GLU A 345 4.19 3.18 -6.74
C GLU A 345 4.39 4.25 -5.65
N PRO A 346 3.65 4.21 -4.53
CA PRO A 346 3.75 5.17 -3.45
C PRO A 346 5.07 5.05 -2.67
N ASP A 347 5.76 3.91 -2.69
CA ASP A 347 7.02 3.71 -1.96
C ASP A 347 8.24 4.26 -2.71
N ARG A 348 8.10 4.58 -4.00
CA ARG A 348 9.18 5.15 -4.79
C ARG A 348 9.25 6.67 -4.58
N THR A 349 10.31 7.17 -3.95
CA THR A 349 10.44 8.60 -3.62
C THR A 349 11.36 9.36 -4.58
N ARG A 350 11.11 10.65 -4.79
CA ARG A 350 12.03 11.59 -5.48
C ARG A 350 12.83 12.47 -4.53
N TYR A 351 12.25 12.79 -3.37
CA TYR A 351 12.99 13.52 -2.34
C TYR A 351 14.17 12.66 -1.86
N PRO A 352 15.31 13.30 -1.52
CA PRO A 352 16.45 12.59 -0.99
C PRO A 352 16.03 11.90 0.31
N VAL A 353 15.94 10.57 0.26
CA VAL A 353 15.98 9.73 1.45
C VAL A 353 17.46 9.46 1.66
N PRO A 354 18.11 10.11 2.63
CA PRO A 354 19.52 9.86 2.83
C PRO A 354 19.69 8.36 3.13
N LYS A 355 20.61 7.71 2.40
CA LYS A 355 20.84 6.26 2.54
C LYS A 355 21.13 6.01 4.01
N GLY A 356 20.23 5.30 4.69
CA GLY A 356 20.50 4.86 6.05
C GLY A 356 21.87 4.20 6.04
N THR A 357 22.69 4.51 7.04
CA THR A 357 23.95 3.78 7.28
C THR A 357 23.69 2.30 7.62
N GLY A 358 22.43 1.88 7.66
CA GLY A 358 21.95 0.53 7.96
C GLY A 358 22.01 -0.42 6.79
N GLY A 359 23.21 -0.67 6.28
CA GLY A 359 23.56 -2.05 5.96
C GLY A 359 24.45 -2.53 7.10
N SER A 360 24.16 -3.68 7.69
CA SER A 360 25.10 -4.27 8.65
C SER A 360 26.48 -4.38 7.99
N ALA A 361 27.57 -4.43 8.78
CA ALA A 361 28.90 -4.63 8.21
C ALA A 361 28.97 -5.88 7.31
N CYS A 362 28.04 -6.83 7.50
CA CYS A 362 27.88 -8.05 6.70
C CYS A 362 27.24 -7.84 5.32
N GLU A 363 26.56 -6.73 5.08
CA GLU A 363 25.91 -6.41 3.79
C GLU A 363 26.82 -5.57 2.87
N GLN A 364 28.00 -5.18 3.34
CA GLN A 364 28.96 -4.43 2.53
C GLN A 364 29.70 -5.34 1.55
N PRO A 365 30.24 -4.81 0.42
CA PRO A 365 30.97 -5.62 -0.57
C PRO A 365 32.15 -6.41 0.00
N ASN A 366 32.74 -5.93 1.09
CA ASN A 366 33.83 -6.60 1.82
C ASN A 366 33.43 -6.81 3.29
N PRO A 367 32.61 -7.83 3.60
CA PRO A 367 32.10 -8.02 4.95
C PRO A 367 33.20 -8.52 5.91
N PRO A 368 33.14 -8.17 7.20
CA PRO A 368 34.05 -8.70 8.22
C PRO A 368 34.07 -10.23 8.22
N ARG A 369 35.21 -10.82 8.59
CA ARG A 369 35.36 -12.29 8.67
C ARG A 369 34.32 -12.95 9.59
N ALA A 370 33.82 -12.22 10.59
CA ALA A 370 32.77 -12.67 11.51
C ALA A 370 31.46 -13.00 10.79
N CYS A 371 31.11 -12.30 9.71
CA CYS A 371 29.90 -12.54 8.92
C CYS A 371 29.89 -13.88 8.17
N ARG A 372 31.02 -14.60 8.15
CA ARG A 372 31.11 -15.97 7.61
C ARG A 372 30.68 -17.03 8.63
N LYS A 373 30.52 -16.66 9.90
CA LYS A 373 29.97 -17.54 10.93
C LYS A 373 28.45 -17.43 10.85
N LEU A 374 27.80 -18.56 10.64
CA LEU A 374 26.35 -18.63 10.68
C LEU A 374 25.88 -18.48 12.13
N ASP A 375 24.82 -17.70 12.32
CA ASP A 375 24.04 -17.66 13.55
C ASP A 375 22.62 -18.15 13.23
N PHE A 376 21.98 -18.74 14.22
CA PHE A 376 20.63 -19.33 14.11
C PHE A 376 19.73 -18.76 15.21
N GLY A 377 19.92 -17.48 15.53
CA GLY A 377 19.13 -16.78 16.54
C GLY A 377 17.72 -16.50 16.04
N LEU A 378 16.77 -16.30 16.96
CA LEU A 378 15.38 -15.97 16.61
C LEU A 378 15.28 -14.74 15.67
N SER A 379 16.15 -13.76 15.84
CA SER A 379 16.20 -12.57 15.00
C SER A 379 16.65 -12.84 13.57
N SER A 380 17.66 -13.71 13.36
CA SER A 380 18.16 -14.03 12.02
C SER A 380 17.22 -14.97 11.28
N GLU A 381 16.66 -15.96 11.96
CA GLU A 381 15.59 -16.80 11.40
C GLU A 381 14.33 -15.97 11.07
N GLY A 382 13.99 -14.97 11.91
CA GLY A 382 12.89 -14.04 11.64
C GLY A 382 13.13 -13.10 10.43
N GLN A 383 14.39 -12.76 10.13
CA GLN A 383 14.73 -11.99 8.93
C GLN A 383 14.38 -12.76 7.65
N LEU A 384 14.55 -14.09 7.63
CA LEU A 384 14.13 -14.91 6.49
C LEU A 384 12.62 -14.85 6.28
N LEU A 385 11.81 -14.97 7.34
CA LEU A 385 10.34 -14.94 7.24
C LEU A 385 9.80 -13.58 6.80
N SER A 386 10.34 -12.50 7.36
CA SER A 386 9.98 -11.13 6.95
C SER A 386 10.43 -10.84 5.51
N GLY A 387 11.62 -11.30 5.12
CA GLY A 387 12.11 -11.25 3.75
C GLY A 387 11.24 -12.05 2.78
N ALA A 388 10.76 -13.24 3.18
CA ALA A 388 9.91 -14.09 2.36
C ALA A 388 8.58 -13.40 2.00
N LEU A 389 7.91 -12.77 2.98
CA LEU A 389 6.69 -11.99 2.70
C LEU A 389 6.99 -10.80 1.78
N SER A 390 8.01 -10.00 2.09
CA SER A 390 8.36 -8.83 1.27
C SER A 390 8.69 -9.20 -0.18
N THR A 391 9.42 -10.30 -0.39
CA THR A 391 9.75 -10.81 -1.72
C THR A 391 8.53 -11.39 -2.43
N ALA A 392 7.66 -12.14 -1.75
CA ALA A 392 6.43 -12.68 -2.33
C ALA A 392 5.56 -11.56 -2.94
N ARG A 393 5.38 -10.44 -2.23
CA ARG A 393 4.59 -9.27 -2.70
C ARG A 393 5.06 -8.69 -4.03
N LYS A 394 6.37 -8.78 -4.32
CA LYS A 394 7.03 -8.23 -5.52
C LYS A 394 7.50 -9.31 -6.50
N TYR A 395 7.30 -10.58 -6.19
CA TYR A 395 7.79 -11.68 -7.02
C TYR A 395 7.12 -11.69 -8.39
N GLU A 396 5.80 -11.48 -8.43
CA GLU A 396 5.05 -11.37 -9.67
C GLU A 396 5.50 -10.19 -10.54
N LEU A 397 5.80 -9.04 -9.91
CA LEU A 397 6.40 -7.90 -10.59
C LEU A 397 7.78 -8.26 -11.18
N TYR A 398 8.63 -8.92 -10.41
CA TYR A 398 9.94 -9.37 -10.86
C TYR A 398 9.80 -10.33 -12.06
N ARG A 399 8.96 -11.36 -11.94
CA ARG A 399 8.69 -12.34 -13.00
C ARG A 399 8.19 -11.65 -14.27
N GLU A 400 7.25 -10.72 -14.12
CA GLU A 400 6.67 -9.98 -15.22
C GLU A 400 7.73 -9.10 -15.91
N LEU A 401 8.41 -8.20 -15.18
CA LEU A 401 9.39 -7.26 -15.75
C LEU A 401 10.68 -7.91 -16.28
N THR A 402 10.99 -9.14 -15.87
CA THR A 402 12.15 -9.91 -16.38
C THR A 402 11.80 -10.89 -17.50
N SER A 403 10.51 -11.07 -17.79
CA SER A 403 10.05 -11.91 -18.91
C SER A 403 10.34 -11.25 -20.26
N GLU A 404 10.27 -12.03 -21.35
CA GLU A 404 10.41 -11.50 -22.72
C GLU A 404 9.29 -10.54 -23.14
N HIS A 405 8.24 -10.44 -22.34
CA HIS A 405 7.21 -9.42 -22.52
C HIS A 405 7.78 -8.01 -22.32
N TRP A 406 8.84 -7.86 -21.52
CA TRP A 406 9.47 -6.58 -21.26
C TRP A 406 10.92 -6.58 -21.76
N GLY A 407 11.41 -5.42 -22.20
CA GLY A 407 12.81 -5.28 -22.60
C GLY A 407 13.17 -5.81 -23.99
N ILE A 408 12.21 -6.09 -24.87
CA ILE A 408 12.49 -6.31 -26.30
C ILE A 408 11.81 -5.29 -27.22
N GLY A 409 11.28 -4.19 -26.65
CA GLY A 409 10.76 -3.07 -27.43
C GLY A 409 11.87 -2.40 -28.24
N VAL A 410 11.61 -2.09 -29.51
CA VAL A 410 12.60 -1.49 -30.41
C VAL A 410 13.13 -0.15 -29.88
N PRO A 411 12.31 0.76 -29.28
CA PRO A 411 12.82 1.98 -28.66
C PRO A 411 13.80 1.73 -27.51
N ASP A 412 13.45 0.88 -26.55
CA ASP A 412 14.33 0.56 -25.40
C ASP A 412 15.64 -0.10 -25.85
N LEU A 413 15.54 -1.03 -26.80
CA LEU A 413 16.71 -1.68 -27.39
C LEU A 413 17.58 -0.67 -28.15
N ALA A 414 16.99 0.35 -28.78
CA ALA A 414 17.76 1.40 -29.42
C ALA A 414 18.58 2.20 -28.39
N TYR A 415 18.01 2.54 -27.23
CA TYR A 415 18.78 3.17 -26.14
C TYR A 415 19.90 2.25 -25.62
N ALA A 416 19.61 0.96 -25.41
CA ALA A 416 20.61 -0.02 -24.97
C ALA A 416 21.76 -0.19 -26.00
N VAL A 417 21.42 -0.27 -27.29
CA VAL A 417 22.40 -0.33 -28.39
C VAL A 417 23.22 0.95 -28.45
N ALA A 418 22.60 2.13 -28.31
CA ALA A 418 23.32 3.40 -28.31
C ALA A 418 24.36 3.46 -27.18
N HIS A 419 23.99 3.03 -25.96
CA HIS A 419 24.91 2.93 -24.83
C HIS A 419 26.04 1.94 -25.12
N ARG A 420 25.72 0.76 -25.66
CA ARG A 420 26.71 -0.26 -25.99
C ARG A 420 27.69 0.17 -27.08
N LEU A 421 27.23 0.94 -28.06
CA LEU A 421 28.08 1.55 -29.08
C LEU A 421 29.09 2.52 -28.46
N GLU A 422 28.68 3.31 -27.47
CA GLU A 422 29.56 4.23 -26.74
C GLU A 422 30.60 3.48 -25.90
N GLU A 423 30.17 2.46 -25.14
CA GLU A 423 31.08 1.62 -24.33
C GLU A 423 32.13 0.91 -25.18
N SER A 424 31.78 0.52 -26.41
CA SER A 424 32.70 -0.19 -27.31
C SER A 424 33.94 0.62 -27.69
N GLY A 425 33.92 1.95 -27.48
CA GLY A 425 34.97 2.89 -27.91
C GLY A 425 35.09 3.05 -29.44
N LYS A 426 34.43 2.19 -30.22
CA LYS A 426 34.39 2.25 -31.68
C LYS A 426 33.30 3.24 -32.08
N ARG A 427 33.64 4.21 -32.92
CA ARG A 427 32.70 5.21 -33.44
C ARG A 427 32.30 4.86 -34.89
N PRO A 428 31.41 3.88 -35.11
CA PRO A 428 31.02 3.51 -36.47
C PRO A 428 30.35 4.70 -37.16
N ASN A 429 30.64 4.87 -38.45
CA ASN A 429 29.92 5.84 -39.27
C ASN A 429 28.55 5.26 -39.63
N CYS A 430 27.48 5.96 -39.24
CA CYS A 430 26.08 5.56 -39.44
C CYS A 430 25.27 6.64 -40.18
N ARG A 431 25.93 7.50 -40.96
CA ARG A 431 25.24 8.58 -41.70
C ARG A 431 24.24 8.06 -42.73
N ASP A 432 24.54 6.90 -43.32
CA ASP A 432 23.75 6.21 -44.34
C ASP A 432 22.66 5.29 -43.77
N LEU A 433 22.83 4.77 -42.53
CA LEU A 433 21.85 3.87 -41.92
C LEU A 433 20.51 4.55 -41.64
N LEU A 434 20.55 5.85 -41.31
CA LEU A 434 19.37 6.69 -41.06
C LEU A 434 19.64 8.09 -41.66
N ALA A 435 19.52 8.21 -42.98
CA ALA A 435 19.85 9.42 -43.74
C ALA A 435 18.85 10.59 -43.59
N VAL A 436 18.15 10.66 -42.45
CA VAL A 436 17.04 11.60 -42.16
C VAL A 436 17.44 12.82 -41.33
N PHE A 437 18.70 12.89 -40.90
CA PHE A 437 19.25 13.94 -40.03
C PHE A 437 19.95 15.02 -40.84
N GLU A 438 19.84 16.30 -40.44
CA GLU A 438 20.53 17.43 -41.10
C GLU A 438 21.99 17.60 -40.66
N GLY A 439 22.35 17.17 -39.44
CA GLY A 439 23.67 17.40 -38.83
C GLY A 439 24.62 16.19 -38.75
N THR A 440 25.78 16.41 -38.13
CA THR A 440 26.89 15.44 -37.98
C THR A 440 26.78 14.53 -36.74
N ALA A 441 25.56 14.33 -36.21
CA ALA A 441 25.32 13.48 -35.04
C ALA A 441 25.98 12.09 -35.21
N GLY A 442 26.64 11.63 -34.15
CA GLY A 442 27.26 10.30 -34.08
C GLY A 442 26.24 9.17 -34.13
N CYS A 443 26.70 7.93 -34.30
CA CYS A 443 25.82 6.78 -34.48
C CYS A 443 24.86 6.56 -33.29
N ALA A 444 25.38 6.58 -32.05
CA ALA A 444 24.58 6.40 -30.84
C ALA A 444 23.49 7.48 -30.71
N GLU A 445 23.82 8.75 -30.98
CA GLU A 445 22.86 9.85 -30.94
C GLU A 445 21.77 9.70 -32.02
N ARG A 446 22.14 9.32 -33.25
CA ARG A 446 21.15 9.06 -34.31
C ARG A 446 20.16 7.96 -33.93
N VAL A 447 20.66 6.91 -33.29
CA VAL A 447 19.84 5.83 -32.77
C VAL A 447 18.87 6.32 -31.69
N ARG A 448 19.35 7.04 -30.66
CA ARG A 448 18.50 7.59 -29.58
C ARG A 448 17.42 8.52 -30.11
N GLN A 449 17.77 9.43 -31.02
CA GLN A 449 16.83 10.40 -31.57
C GLN A 449 15.75 9.70 -32.42
N THR A 450 16.12 8.68 -33.19
CA THR A 450 15.16 7.94 -34.03
C THR A 450 14.23 7.08 -33.18
N ALA A 451 14.73 6.47 -32.11
CA ALA A 451 13.91 5.78 -31.10
C ALA A 451 12.87 6.72 -30.50
N ARG A 452 13.29 7.94 -30.17
CA ARG A 452 12.41 8.97 -29.64
C ARG A 452 11.36 9.46 -30.64
N LEU A 453 11.72 9.61 -31.92
CA LEU A 453 10.76 9.91 -32.98
C LEU A 453 9.71 8.79 -33.12
N LEU A 454 10.14 7.54 -33.00
CA LEU A 454 9.25 6.38 -33.00
C LEU A 454 8.29 6.41 -31.81
N GLU A 455 8.78 6.67 -30.59
CA GLU A 455 7.93 6.83 -29.39
C GLU A 455 6.88 7.93 -29.55
N LEU A 456 7.27 9.08 -30.12
CA LEU A 456 6.36 10.18 -30.40
C LEU A 456 5.27 9.79 -31.41
N SER A 457 5.62 9.00 -32.43
CA SER A 457 4.67 8.55 -33.46
C SER A 457 3.56 7.64 -32.90
N TYR A 458 3.84 6.86 -31.85
CA TYR A 458 2.82 6.05 -31.19
C TYR A 458 1.73 6.88 -30.50
N GLY A 459 2.05 8.10 -30.08
CA GLY A 459 1.12 8.97 -29.36
C GLY A 459 0.43 10.03 -30.22
N ARG A 460 0.85 10.22 -31.48
CA ARG A 460 0.47 11.37 -32.30
C ARG A 460 0.08 10.96 -33.71
N GLN A 461 -0.92 11.65 -34.26
CA GLN A 461 -1.26 11.58 -35.69
C GLN A 461 -0.37 12.52 -36.50
N ALA A 462 -0.05 13.69 -35.94
CA ALA A 462 0.91 14.63 -36.51
C ALA A 462 2.04 14.86 -35.51
N VAL A 463 3.26 14.48 -35.89
CA VAL A 463 4.47 14.55 -35.06
C VAL A 463 5.25 15.83 -35.40
N PRO A 464 5.66 16.64 -34.40
CA PRO A 464 6.54 17.78 -34.65
C PRO A 464 7.95 17.29 -35.04
N ILE A 465 8.48 17.77 -36.16
CA ILE A 465 9.76 17.34 -36.72
C ILE A 465 10.84 18.38 -36.48
N GLY A 466 11.47 18.34 -35.30
CA GLY A 466 12.54 19.27 -34.93
C GLY A 466 13.93 18.80 -35.31
N SER A 467 14.90 19.71 -35.19
CA SER A 467 16.32 19.36 -35.21
C SER A 467 16.58 18.20 -34.23
N PRO A 468 17.34 17.17 -34.63
CA PRO A 468 18.20 17.12 -35.83
C PRO A 468 17.55 16.53 -37.09
N PHE A 469 16.24 16.27 -37.12
CA PHE A 469 15.54 15.68 -38.27
C PHE A 469 15.23 16.69 -39.36
N SER A 470 15.19 16.22 -40.61
CA SER A 470 14.73 16.98 -41.77
C SER A 470 13.41 16.42 -42.27
N ALA A 471 12.33 17.21 -42.27
CA ALA A 471 11.06 16.78 -42.85
C ALA A 471 11.20 16.34 -44.32
N PRO A 472 11.89 17.09 -45.21
CA PRO A 472 12.11 16.64 -46.59
C PRO A 472 12.87 15.31 -46.71
N ARG A 473 13.85 15.04 -45.81
CA ARG A 473 14.59 13.76 -45.85
C ARG A 473 13.76 12.59 -45.31
N LEU A 474 12.89 12.83 -44.32
CA LEU A 474 11.95 11.84 -43.83
C LEU A 474 10.93 11.47 -44.92
N GLU A 475 10.42 12.45 -45.66
CA GLU A 475 9.53 12.22 -46.82
C GLU A 475 10.26 11.48 -47.94
N ALA A 476 11.48 11.90 -48.29
CA ALA A 476 12.29 11.22 -49.31
C ALA A 476 12.64 9.77 -48.94
N ALA A 477 12.76 9.47 -47.65
CA ALA A 477 12.95 8.11 -47.13
C ALA A 477 11.64 7.31 -47.05
N GLY A 478 10.48 7.92 -47.35
CA GLY A 478 9.17 7.30 -47.24
C GLY A 478 8.76 6.98 -45.79
N LEU A 479 9.31 7.73 -44.82
CA LEU A 479 9.05 7.57 -43.38
C LEU A 479 8.11 8.65 -42.82
N ALA A 480 7.87 9.72 -43.59
CA ALA A 480 6.92 10.76 -43.27
C ALA A 480 6.03 11.10 -44.47
N HIS A 481 4.85 11.64 -44.17
CA HIS A 481 3.86 12.10 -45.15
C HIS A 481 3.13 13.33 -44.61
N ALA A 482 2.44 14.04 -45.50
CA ALA A 482 1.59 15.19 -45.16
C ALA A 482 2.30 16.24 -44.28
N CYS A 483 3.58 16.49 -44.54
CA CYS A 483 4.35 17.49 -43.81
C CYS A 483 3.82 18.91 -44.10
N ARG A 484 3.60 19.68 -43.05
CA ARG A 484 3.08 21.05 -43.14
C ARG A 484 3.69 21.97 -42.10
N ALA A 485 3.72 23.26 -42.41
CA ALA A 485 4.13 24.27 -41.45
C ALA A 485 3.16 24.30 -40.24
N SER A 486 3.72 24.26 -39.03
CA SER A 486 3.02 24.46 -37.77
C SER A 486 2.99 25.95 -37.45
N GLY A 487 1.79 26.53 -37.34
CA GLY A 487 1.60 27.92 -36.90
C GLY A 487 1.77 28.15 -35.40
N ARG A 488 2.04 27.10 -34.61
CA ARG A 488 2.23 27.15 -33.15
C ARG A 488 3.60 26.57 -32.80
N ALA A 489 4.64 27.39 -32.91
CA ALA A 489 5.96 27.07 -32.36
C ALA A 489 5.96 27.46 -30.87
N GLY A 490 5.78 26.48 -29.98
CA GLY A 490 6.19 26.64 -28.59
C GLY A 490 7.72 26.70 -28.47
N VAL A 491 8.23 27.08 -27.30
CA VAL A 491 9.66 27.21 -27.01
C VAL A 491 10.44 25.98 -27.49
N GLY A 492 11.37 26.15 -28.43
CA GLY A 492 12.25 25.08 -28.94
C GLY A 492 11.62 24.08 -29.93
N LEU A 493 10.36 24.25 -30.34
CA LEU A 493 9.65 23.27 -31.16
C LEU A 493 9.63 23.59 -32.65
N SER A 494 9.64 22.53 -33.46
CA SER A 494 9.67 22.63 -34.91
C SER A 494 8.49 23.40 -35.50
N SER A 495 8.79 24.21 -36.51
CA SER A 495 7.82 24.83 -37.41
C SER A 495 7.19 23.84 -38.38
N THR A 496 7.49 22.54 -38.34
CA THR A 496 6.94 21.53 -39.24
C THR A 496 6.37 20.34 -38.47
N VAL A 497 5.16 19.91 -38.85
CA VAL A 497 4.52 18.68 -38.36
C VAL A 497 4.28 17.73 -39.52
N CYS A 498 4.48 16.43 -39.31
CA CYS A 498 4.30 15.40 -40.33
C CYS A 498 3.50 14.22 -39.77
N GLY A 499 2.76 13.51 -40.63
CA GLY A 499 2.40 12.12 -40.39
C GLY A 499 3.66 11.25 -40.49
N ILE A 500 3.80 10.25 -39.63
CA ILE A 500 4.93 9.33 -39.61
C ILE A 500 4.42 7.93 -39.91
N ASP A 501 5.02 7.25 -40.89
CA ASP A 501 4.77 5.82 -41.10
C ASP A 501 5.49 5.04 -39.98
N THR A 502 4.79 4.86 -38.87
CA THR A 502 5.32 4.23 -37.66
C THR A 502 5.85 2.82 -37.93
N ALA A 503 5.18 2.04 -38.79
CA ALA A 503 5.61 0.69 -39.11
C ALA A 503 6.94 0.69 -39.87
N ARG A 504 7.07 1.52 -40.91
CA ARG A 504 8.32 1.65 -41.67
C ARG A 504 9.44 2.25 -40.84
N LEU A 505 9.15 3.27 -40.02
CA LEU A 505 10.15 3.88 -39.14
C LEU A 505 10.70 2.86 -38.15
N ARG A 506 9.83 2.03 -37.59
CA ARG A 506 10.21 0.96 -36.66
C ARG A 506 11.11 -0.08 -37.32
N ASP A 507 10.74 -0.56 -38.51
CA ASP A 507 11.55 -1.51 -39.27
C ASP A 507 12.92 -0.91 -39.65
N ALA A 508 12.93 0.33 -40.16
CA ALA A 508 14.15 1.04 -40.52
C ALA A 508 15.06 1.23 -39.30
N LEU A 509 14.51 1.55 -38.13
CA LEU A 509 15.26 1.64 -36.89
C LEU A 509 15.86 0.28 -36.52
N ALA A 510 15.06 -0.79 -36.49
CA ALA A 510 15.56 -2.13 -36.16
C ALA A 510 16.70 -2.59 -37.08
N ASP A 511 16.58 -2.33 -38.39
CA ASP A 511 17.63 -2.61 -39.36
C ASP A 511 18.90 -1.78 -39.10
N ALA A 512 18.72 -0.48 -38.80
CA ALA A 512 19.82 0.41 -38.46
C ALA A 512 20.55 -0.03 -37.17
N LEU A 513 19.84 -0.53 -36.15
CA LEU A 513 20.44 -1.04 -34.91
C LEU A 513 21.36 -2.23 -35.20
N VAL A 514 20.87 -3.24 -35.92
CA VAL A 514 21.65 -4.43 -36.28
C VAL A 514 22.87 -4.05 -37.11
N ALA A 515 22.69 -3.17 -38.11
CA ALA A 515 23.79 -2.71 -38.96
C ALA A 515 24.83 -1.90 -38.18
N ALA A 516 24.41 -1.00 -37.29
CA ALA A 516 25.30 -0.21 -36.44
C ALA A 516 26.17 -1.10 -35.54
N MET A 517 25.56 -2.10 -34.89
CA MET A 517 26.30 -3.04 -34.05
C MET A 517 27.29 -3.89 -34.86
N ARG A 518 26.91 -4.37 -36.04
CA ARG A 518 27.84 -5.08 -36.95
C ARG A 518 29.05 -4.21 -37.31
N ARG A 519 28.83 -2.93 -37.65
CA ARG A 519 29.90 -1.98 -37.96
C ARG A 519 30.81 -1.67 -36.76
N ALA A 520 30.30 -1.77 -35.55
CA ALA A 520 31.09 -1.69 -34.32
C ALA A 520 31.79 -3.02 -33.97
N GLY A 521 31.64 -4.09 -34.75
CA GLY A 521 32.18 -5.41 -34.42
C GLY A 521 31.47 -6.07 -33.24
N LEU A 522 30.21 -5.73 -32.99
CA LEU A 522 29.34 -6.26 -31.93
C LEU A 522 28.32 -7.26 -32.50
N ALA A 523 28.64 -7.93 -33.61
CA ALA A 523 27.71 -8.82 -34.31
C ALA A 523 27.23 -10.02 -33.46
N ASN A 524 28.03 -10.46 -32.48
CA ASN A 524 27.72 -11.56 -31.57
C ASN A 524 27.16 -11.08 -30.23
N ASP A 525 26.91 -9.78 -30.06
CA ASP A 525 26.32 -9.24 -28.83
C ASP A 525 24.86 -9.75 -28.71
N PRO A 526 24.42 -10.24 -27.53
CA PRO A 526 23.04 -10.71 -27.33
C PRO A 526 21.96 -9.68 -27.70
N LEU A 527 22.29 -8.39 -27.71
CA LEU A 527 21.39 -7.33 -28.17
C LEU A 527 20.96 -7.51 -29.63
N VAL A 528 21.78 -8.12 -30.51
CA VAL A 528 21.43 -8.31 -31.94
C VAL A 528 20.20 -9.19 -32.04
N GLN A 529 20.21 -10.32 -31.33
CA GLN A 529 19.09 -11.26 -31.29
C GLN A 529 17.83 -10.64 -30.65
N ARG A 530 18.01 -9.82 -29.60
CA ARG A 530 16.89 -9.11 -28.97
C ARG A 530 16.24 -8.11 -29.94
N VAL A 531 17.03 -7.36 -30.72
CA VAL A 531 16.51 -6.45 -31.75
C VAL A 531 15.73 -7.21 -32.83
N GLN A 532 16.28 -8.34 -33.31
CA GLN A 532 15.59 -9.14 -34.33
C GLN A 532 14.27 -9.72 -33.82
N ARG A 533 14.22 -10.21 -32.58
CA ARG A 533 12.97 -10.69 -31.96
C ARG A 533 11.99 -9.54 -31.70
N GLY A 534 12.48 -8.43 -31.18
CA GLY A 534 11.70 -7.21 -30.94
C GLY A 534 10.98 -6.75 -32.20
N ARG A 535 11.67 -6.77 -33.34
CA ARG A 535 11.11 -6.40 -34.66
C ARG A 535 9.81 -7.15 -35.02
N LEU A 536 9.61 -8.39 -34.56
CA LEU A 536 8.47 -9.20 -35.01
C LEU A 536 7.11 -8.77 -34.44
N VAL A 537 7.09 -8.10 -33.28
CA VAL A 537 5.84 -7.81 -32.56
C VAL A 537 5.81 -6.37 -32.08
N VAL A 538 5.00 -5.51 -32.73
CA VAL A 538 4.84 -4.09 -32.37
C VAL A 538 4.35 -3.88 -30.93
N LYS A 539 3.51 -4.79 -30.40
CA LYS A 539 3.04 -4.74 -29.00
C LYS A 539 4.17 -4.80 -27.97
N ASN A 540 5.38 -5.20 -28.36
CA ASN A 540 6.54 -5.22 -27.47
C ASN A 540 7.15 -3.82 -27.26
N ASP A 541 6.80 -2.83 -28.08
CA ASP A 541 7.23 -1.43 -27.94
C ASP A 541 6.42 -0.67 -26.86
N ARG A 542 5.83 -1.41 -25.92
CA ARG A 542 5.15 -0.87 -24.74
C ARG A 542 6.10 0.01 -23.94
N SER A 543 5.55 1.01 -23.27
CA SER A 543 6.32 1.88 -22.38
C SER A 543 5.84 1.73 -20.94
N LEU A 544 6.76 1.79 -19.99
CA LEU A 544 6.48 1.79 -18.56
C LEU A 544 6.79 3.16 -17.97
N ARG A 545 5.79 3.79 -17.35
CA ARG A 545 5.92 5.05 -16.62
C ARG A 545 5.64 4.78 -15.15
N VAL A 546 6.65 4.94 -14.30
CA VAL A 546 6.54 4.70 -12.86
C VAL A 546 6.39 6.03 -12.14
N SER A 547 5.36 6.18 -11.33
CA SER A 547 5.19 7.36 -10.48
C SER A 547 6.29 7.43 -9.43
N SER A 548 6.36 8.56 -8.75
CA SER A 548 7.22 8.72 -7.59
C SER A 548 6.64 9.80 -6.68
N ARG A 549 7.05 9.76 -5.42
CA ARG A 549 6.53 10.65 -4.39
C ARG A 549 7.50 11.79 -4.07
N GLY A 550 7.03 13.03 -4.17
CA GLY A 550 7.82 14.25 -3.95
C GLY A 550 7.98 14.66 -2.49
N ALA A 551 7.12 14.17 -1.60
CA ALA A 551 7.17 14.50 -0.17
C ALA A 551 6.72 13.34 0.74
N PRO A 552 7.13 13.32 2.02
CA PRO A 552 6.59 12.36 2.97
C PRO A 552 5.09 12.61 3.21
N VAL A 553 4.35 11.52 3.42
CA VAL A 553 2.89 11.50 3.61
C VAL A 553 2.54 10.81 4.92
N THR A 554 1.46 11.23 5.56
CA THR A 554 1.02 10.69 6.86
C THR A 554 0.66 9.21 6.76
N GLY A 555 0.18 8.77 5.60
CA GLY A 555 -0.14 7.39 5.29
C GLY A 555 1.06 6.46 5.28
N SER A 556 2.31 6.91 5.41
CA SER A 556 3.46 6.02 5.64
C SER A 556 3.73 5.72 7.13
N LEU A 557 3.08 6.44 8.05
CA LEU A 557 3.22 6.19 9.49
C LEU A 557 2.43 4.94 9.91
N LEU A 558 2.82 4.32 11.03
CA LEU A 558 2.08 3.21 11.65
C LEU A 558 1.83 2.03 10.69
N SER A 559 2.86 1.61 9.95
CA SER A 559 2.75 0.51 8.96
C SER A 559 1.61 0.73 7.95
N SER A 560 1.59 1.92 7.38
CA SER A 560 0.61 2.36 6.39
C SER A 560 -0.82 2.58 6.90
N LEU A 561 -1.01 2.89 8.18
CA LEU A 561 -2.32 3.21 8.78
C LEU A 561 -2.44 4.65 9.28
N GLY A 562 -1.35 5.41 9.29
CA GLY A 562 -1.27 6.74 9.90
C GLY A 562 -2.30 7.75 9.40
N ALA A 563 -2.66 7.72 8.11
CA ALA A 563 -3.61 8.68 7.57
C ALA A 563 -5.03 8.50 8.14
N PHE A 564 -5.38 7.32 8.69
CA PHE A 564 -6.69 7.13 9.32
C PHE A 564 -6.85 7.87 10.64
N LEU A 565 -5.77 8.36 11.25
CA LEU A 565 -5.82 9.09 12.53
C LEU A 565 -6.59 10.40 12.48
N ASP A 566 -6.59 11.08 11.33
CA ASP A 566 -7.29 12.35 11.15
C ASP A 566 -7.72 12.57 9.70
N ARG A 567 -8.87 13.21 9.48
CA ARG A 567 -9.32 13.59 8.14
C ARG A 567 -8.31 14.49 7.43
N LYS A 568 -7.72 15.46 8.15
CA LYS A 568 -6.76 16.42 7.59
C LYS A 568 -5.48 15.73 7.08
N PHE A 569 -5.12 14.59 7.67
CA PHE A 569 -3.99 13.76 7.22
C PHE A 569 -4.26 13.17 5.84
N ARG A 570 -5.47 12.62 5.62
CA ARG A 570 -5.89 12.09 4.31
C ARG A 570 -6.01 13.19 3.28
N GLU A 571 -6.50 14.38 3.67
CA GLU A 571 -6.56 15.53 2.78
C GLU A 571 -5.16 15.97 2.35
N TYR A 572 -4.20 16.08 3.29
CA TYR A 572 -2.80 16.37 2.97
C TYR A 572 -2.22 15.33 2.00
N ASP A 573 -2.34 14.04 2.30
CA ASP A 573 -1.86 12.94 1.47
C ASP A 573 -2.46 12.99 0.05
N TYR A 574 -3.76 13.25 -0.06
CA TYR A 574 -4.45 13.44 -1.32
C TYR A 574 -3.84 14.60 -2.14
N TYR A 575 -3.62 15.76 -1.53
CA TYR A 575 -3.02 16.90 -2.23
C TYR A 575 -1.56 16.66 -2.63
N VAL A 576 -0.78 15.92 -1.83
CA VAL A 576 0.57 15.44 -2.23
C VAL A 576 0.46 14.55 -3.47
N GLY A 577 -0.54 13.68 -3.54
CA GLY A 577 -0.84 12.88 -4.73
C GLY A 577 -1.12 13.75 -5.97
N VAL A 578 -2.00 14.76 -5.84
CA VAL A 578 -2.32 15.69 -6.94
C VAL A 578 -1.07 16.44 -7.44
N TYR A 579 -0.23 16.90 -6.50
CA TYR A 579 1.05 17.53 -6.82
C TYR A 579 1.97 16.58 -7.61
N ASP A 580 2.11 15.34 -7.15
CA ASP A 580 2.97 14.35 -7.78
C ASP A 580 2.47 13.93 -9.18
N ALA A 581 1.15 13.95 -9.40
CA ALA A 581 0.58 13.75 -10.74
C ALA A 581 1.05 14.86 -11.69
N LEU A 582 0.95 16.11 -11.26
CA LEU A 582 1.34 17.28 -12.04
C LEU A 582 2.84 17.23 -12.41
N VAL A 583 3.71 16.92 -11.44
CA VAL A 583 5.15 16.78 -11.68
C VAL A 583 5.47 15.58 -12.58
N SER A 584 4.90 14.40 -12.28
CA SER A 584 5.21 13.16 -13.02
C SER A 584 4.72 13.21 -14.46
N VAL A 585 3.55 13.80 -14.70
CA VAL A 585 3.01 13.97 -16.06
C VAL A 585 3.81 15.01 -16.84
N GLY A 586 4.15 16.14 -16.21
CA GLY A 586 5.01 17.16 -16.83
C GLY A 586 6.37 16.60 -17.25
N ASP A 587 7.04 15.88 -16.35
CA ASP A 587 8.31 15.20 -16.63
C ASP A 587 8.17 14.18 -17.78
N THR A 588 7.13 13.33 -17.76
CA THR A 588 6.90 12.32 -18.80
C THR A 588 6.72 12.94 -20.18
N ILE A 589 5.95 14.02 -20.28
CA ILE A 589 5.64 14.69 -21.54
C ILE A 589 6.86 15.43 -22.09
N CYS A 590 7.61 16.10 -21.22
CA CYS A 590 8.80 16.85 -21.63
C CYS A 590 9.96 15.93 -22.00
N ARG A 591 10.15 14.78 -21.35
CA ARG A 591 11.19 13.80 -21.74
C ARG A 591 10.98 13.23 -23.13
N LEU A 592 9.73 13.13 -23.58
CA LEU A 592 9.42 12.75 -24.96
C LEU A 592 9.74 13.87 -25.95
N SER A 593 9.80 15.13 -25.48
CA SER A 593 9.95 16.33 -26.31
C SER A 593 11.38 16.94 -26.31
N PHE A 594 12.27 16.53 -25.39
CA PHE A 594 13.69 16.95 -25.33
C PHE A 594 14.66 15.77 -25.07
N SER A 595 15.93 15.85 -25.50
CA SER A 595 16.89 14.74 -25.33
C SER A 595 17.55 14.76 -23.96
N LEU A 596 17.87 13.59 -23.39
CA LEU A 596 18.46 13.49 -22.04
C LEU A 596 19.93 13.93 -21.99
N ASP A 597 20.70 13.73 -23.08
CA ASP A 597 22.13 14.06 -23.13
C ASP A 597 22.40 15.54 -23.43
N ARG A 598 21.42 16.24 -24.03
CA ARG A 598 21.42 17.70 -24.08
C ARG A 598 20.45 18.15 -23.01
N ARG A 599 20.96 18.51 -21.84
CA ARG A 599 20.25 19.41 -20.90
C ARG A 599 20.03 20.75 -21.61
N SER A 600 19.15 20.79 -22.61
CA SER A 600 18.71 22.06 -23.18
C SER A 600 18.10 22.85 -22.03
N ALA A 601 18.42 24.14 -21.95
CA ALA A 601 17.78 25.03 -20.98
C ALA A 601 16.24 24.96 -21.09
N GLU A 602 15.74 24.52 -22.25
CA GLU A 602 14.33 24.33 -22.60
C GLU A 602 13.63 23.17 -21.87
N TYR A 603 14.34 22.14 -21.39
CA TYR A 603 13.67 21.01 -20.70
C TYR A 603 13.03 21.45 -19.37
N PRO A 604 13.77 22.13 -18.46
CA PRO A 604 13.18 22.76 -17.29
C PRO A 604 11.99 23.66 -17.61
N ASP A 605 12.11 24.50 -18.65
CA ASP A 605 11.05 25.43 -19.06
C ASP A 605 9.80 24.68 -19.52
N CYS A 606 9.95 23.60 -20.30
CA CYS A 606 8.84 22.74 -20.70
C CYS A 606 8.10 22.17 -19.49
N VAL A 607 8.84 21.67 -18.51
CA VAL A 607 8.24 21.06 -17.32
C VAL A 607 7.48 22.12 -16.53
N ASP A 608 8.05 23.32 -16.35
CA ASP A 608 7.40 24.43 -15.64
C ASP A 608 6.14 24.95 -16.38
N GLU A 609 6.18 25.05 -17.71
CA GLU A 609 5.03 25.43 -18.52
C GLU A 609 3.92 24.38 -18.50
N THR A 610 4.29 23.10 -18.64
CA THR A 610 3.35 21.98 -18.59
C THR A 610 2.71 21.88 -17.21
N ALA A 611 3.50 22.04 -16.16
CA ALA A 611 3.05 22.10 -14.78
C ALA A 611 2.08 23.27 -14.55
N ARG A 612 2.38 24.47 -15.07
CA ARG A 612 1.49 25.64 -14.97
C ARG A 612 0.16 25.41 -15.67
N PHE A 613 0.18 24.79 -16.85
CA PHE A 613 -1.03 24.41 -17.57
C PHE A 613 -1.88 23.44 -16.73
N LEU A 614 -1.27 22.35 -16.24
CA LEU A 614 -1.96 21.36 -15.42
C LEU A 614 -2.48 21.94 -14.10
N TYR A 615 -1.76 22.88 -13.49
CA TYR A 615 -2.23 23.60 -12.31
C TYR A 615 -3.58 24.29 -12.54
N GLY A 616 -3.78 24.86 -13.73
CA GLY A 616 -5.07 25.44 -14.14
C GLY A 616 -6.15 24.38 -14.40
N GLU A 617 -5.82 23.34 -15.17
CA GLU A 617 -6.77 22.28 -15.58
C GLU A 617 -7.26 21.39 -14.42
N LEU A 618 -6.40 21.21 -13.41
CA LEU A 618 -6.73 20.53 -12.17
C LEU A 618 -7.51 21.45 -11.21
N GLY A 619 -7.71 22.73 -11.55
CA GLY A 619 -8.48 23.67 -10.74
C GLY A 619 -7.80 24.07 -9.43
N VAL A 620 -6.49 23.84 -9.28
CA VAL A 620 -5.74 24.13 -8.04
C VAL A 620 -5.87 25.60 -7.66
N ALA A 621 -5.91 26.51 -8.63
CA ALA A 621 -6.07 27.95 -8.40
C ALA A 621 -7.32 28.31 -7.59
N HIS A 622 -8.37 27.48 -7.64
CA HIS A 622 -9.67 27.72 -7.01
C HIS A 622 -9.87 26.93 -5.70
N ASP A 623 -8.86 26.19 -5.25
CA ASP A 623 -8.88 25.44 -4.00
C ASP A 623 -7.78 25.98 -3.05
N PRO A 624 -8.12 26.86 -2.09
CA PRO A 624 -7.13 27.53 -1.24
C PRO A 624 -6.19 26.55 -0.51
N ARG A 625 -6.74 25.44 0.00
CA ARG A 625 -5.98 24.42 0.73
C ARG A 625 -5.01 23.68 -0.20
N GLY A 626 -5.50 23.15 -1.32
CA GLY A 626 -4.65 22.49 -2.31
C GLY A 626 -3.60 23.44 -2.87
N ARG A 627 -3.98 24.68 -3.19
CA ARG A 627 -3.04 25.73 -3.62
C ARG A 627 -1.90 25.93 -2.62
N TYR A 628 -2.19 26.01 -1.32
CA TYR A 628 -1.16 26.16 -0.29
C TYR A 628 -0.26 24.92 -0.19
N VAL A 629 -0.83 23.70 -0.16
CA VAL A 629 -0.06 22.45 -0.13
C VAL A 629 0.86 22.35 -1.36
N LEU A 630 0.34 22.55 -2.57
CA LEU A 630 1.14 22.50 -3.79
C LEU A 630 2.25 23.56 -3.79
N ALA A 631 2.00 24.75 -3.26
CA ALA A 631 3.01 25.78 -3.10
C ALA A 631 4.14 25.37 -2.13
N LEU A 632 3.80 24.75 -0.99
CA LEU A 632 4.79 24.24 -0.04
C LEU A 632 5.70 23.19 -0.69
N LEU A 633 5.08 22.24 -1.38
CA LEU A 633 5.77 21.14 -2.06
C LEU A 633 6.66 21.65 -3.21
N ALA A 634 6.13 22.53 -4.06
CA ALA A 634 6.88 23.13 -5.16
C ALA A 634 8.08 23.94 -4.66
N ARG A 635 7.90 24.71 -3.58
CA ARG A 635 9.00 25.47 -2.96
C ARG A 635 10.06 24.54 -2.36
N ALA A 636 9.64 23.46 -1.72
CA ALA A 636 10.55 22.48 -1.12
C ALA A 636 11.37 21.70 -2.17
N GLU A 637 10.73 21.26 -3.26
CA GLU A 637 11.38 20.46 -4.31
C GLU A 637 12.16 21.32 -5.32
N PHE A 638 11.64 22.49 -5.71
CA PHE A 638 12.17 23.29 -6.83
C PHE A 638 12.65 24.69 -6.46
N GLY A 639 12.52 25.11 -5.19
CA GLY A 639 12.82 26.47 -4.75
C GLY A 639 14.29 26.89 -4.96
N SER A 640 15.24 25.97 -4.74
CA SER A 640 16.68 26.22 -4.96
C SER A 640 17.02 26.48 -6.43
N GLU A 641 16.23 25.92 -7.34
CA GLU A 641 16.39 26.08 -8.80
C GLU A 641 15.60 27.27 -9.35
N ARG A 642 14.83 27.99 -8.51
CA ARG A 642 13.90 29.06 -8.90
C ARG A 642 12.88 28.62 -9.96
N ARG A 643 12.52 27.35 -9.94
CA ARG A 643 11.55 26.73 -10.85
C ARG A 643 10.18 26.64 -10.19
N MET A 644 9.12 26.43 -10.97
CA MET A 644 7.74 26.27 -10.48
C MET A 644 7.20 27.49 -9.70
N ARG A 645 7.81 28.67 -9.91
CA ARG A 645 7.48 29.92 -9.17
C ARG A 645 6.01 30.33 -9.23
N PHE A 646 5.30 29.95 -10.29
CA PHE A 646 3.87 30.22 -10.42
C PHE A 646 3.03 29.62 -9.29
N ALA A 647 3.53 28.59 -8.61
CA ALA A 647 2.82 27.93 -7.51
C ALA A 647 3.05 28.63 -6.16
N TYR A 648 4.24 29.19 -5.91
CA TYR A 648 4.66 29.62 -4.57
C TYR A 648 5.17 31.07 -4.45
N ASP A 649 5.25 31.84 -5.55
CA ASP A 649 5.78 33.20 -5.56
C ASP A 649 4.78 34.20 -6.19
N PRO A 650 4.02 34.98 -5.38
CA PRO A 650 4.05 34.99 -3.92
C PRO A 650 3.42 33.72 -3.31
N MET A 651 3.78 33.42 -2.06
CA MET A 651 3.19 32.29 -1.34
C MET A 651 1.69 32.53 -1.15
N PRO A 652 0.82 31.52 -1.39
CA PRO A 652 -0.61 31.62 -1.08
C PRO A 652 -0.86 31.89 0.41
N GLU A 653 -2.10 32.28 0.73
CA GLU A 653 -2.56 32.35 2.12
C GLU A 653 -2.30 31.01 2.83
N GLU A 654 -1.80 31.09 4.06
CA GLU A 654 -1.39 29.93 4.83
C GLU A 654 -2.59 29.09 5.28
N ASP A 655 -2.59 27.79 4.95
CA ASP A 655 -3.38 26.81 5.67
C ASP A 655 -2.51 26.23 6.82
N ARG A 656 -2.79 26.71 8.03
CA ARG A 656 -2.02 26.40 9.24
C ARG A 656 -1.89 24.90 9.49
N ASP A 657 -2.98 24.14 9.32
CA ASP A 657 -2.99 22.70 9.60
C ASP A 657 -2.14 21.94 8.59
N MET A 658 -2.24 22.30 7.31
CA MET A 658 -1.40 21.71 6.26
C MET A 658 0.09 22.03 6.46
N ARG A 659 0.42 23.25 6.92
CA ARG A 659 1.80 23.62 7.29
C ARG A 659 2.35 22.71 8.39
N ILE A 660 1.59 22.55 9.47
CA ILE A 660 1.98 21.75 10.63
C ILE A 660 2.18 20.28 10.23
N ILE A 661 1.27 19.72 9.43
CA ILE A 661 1.40 18.33 8.94
C ILE A 661 2.67 18.18 8.08
N HIS A 662 2.89 19.10 7.13
CA HIS A 662 4.05 19.06 6.23
C HIS A 662 5.38 19.14 7.01
N GLU A 663 5.49 20.12 7.93
CA GLU A 663 6.68 20.29 8.76
C GLU A 663 6.91 19.11 9.70
N GLY A 664 5.84 18.55 10.26
CA GLY A 664 5.90 17.34 11.08
C GLY A 664 6.46 16.16 10.33
N MET A 665 5.93 15.87 9.15
CA MET A 665 6.41 14.76 8.32
C MET A 665 7.88 14.94 7.92
N ARG A 666 8.31 16.18 7.66
CA ARG A 666 9.71 16.52 7.39
C ARG A 666 10.60 16.25 8.61
N LYS A 667 10.19 16.69 9.81
CA LYS A 667 10.91 16.42 11.06
C LYS A 667 11.00 14.92 11.38
N THR A 668 9.94 14.17 11.10
CA THR A 668 9.91 12.72 11.28
C THR A 668 10.93 12.00 10.39
N LEU A 669 11.05 12.43 9.13
CA LEU A 669 12.08 11.93 8.22
C LEU A 669 13.50 12.24 8.73
N GLU A 670 13.72 13.45 9.28
CA GLU A 670 14.99 13.83 9.90
C GLU A 670 15.29 13.00 11.16
N ALA A 671 14.29 12.79 12.02
CA ALA A 671 14.43 12.07 13.29
C ALA A 671 14.75 10.57 13.08
N GLY A 672 14.02 9.89 12.20
CA GLY A 672 14.28 8.49 11.86
C GLY A 672 15.66 8.25 11.23
N TYR A 673 16.30 9.31 10.73
CA TYR A 673 17.60 9.27 10.08
C TYR A 673 18.79 9.51 11.03
N PHE A 674 18.70 10.45 11.98
CA PHE A 674 19.83 10.81 12.85
C PHE A 674 19.85 10.10 14.21
N ALA A 675 18.79 9.35 14.58
CA ALA A 675 18.75 8.63 15.84
C ALA A 675 19.66 7.38 15.80
N PRO A 676 20.59 7.20 16.76
CA PRO A 676 21.35 5.96 16.91
C PRO A 676 20.39 4.76 17.04
N SER A 677 20.70 3.62 16.41
CA SER A 677 19.85 2.42 16.45
C SER A 677 19.57 1.92 17.88
N ALA A 678 20.49 2.16 18.81
CA ALA A 678 20.35 1.81 20.22
C ALA A 678 19.33 2.67 21.01
N SER A 679 18.83 3.79 20.43
CA SER A 679 17.87 4.69 21.07
C SER A 679 16.48 4.67 20.43
N GLN A 680 16.24 3.78 19.46
CA GLN A 680 14.95 3.68 18.76
C GLN A 680 14.02 2.74 19.53
N GLU A 681 13.19 3.30 20.41
CA GLU A 681 12.03 2.58 20.95
C GLU A 681 11.00 2.29 19.85
N LEU A 682 10.11 1.33 20.10
CA LEU A 682 8.97 1.03 19.22
C LEU A 682 8.16 2.33 19.02
N PHE A 683 7.96 2.76 17.76
CA PHE A 683 7.26 4.00 17.37
C PHE A 683 7.99 5.34 17.54
N PHE A 684 9.33 5.35 17.73
CA PHE A 684 10.11 6.58 17.87
C PHE A 684 9.87 7.65 16.77
N VAL A 685 9.70 7.20 15.52
CA VAL A 685 9.46 8.04 14.34
C VAL A 685 8.10 8.73 14.43
N GLU A 686 7.06 7.98 14.79
CA GLU A 686 5.71 8.49 15.00
C GLU A 686 5.61 9.40 16.23
N GLU A 687 6.32 9.10 17.32
CA GLU A 687 6.36 9.94 18.52
C GLU A 687 6.88 11.35 18.19
N SER A 688 7.93 11.44 17.38
CA SER A 688 8.48 12.72 16.91
C SER A 688 7.45 13.54 16.14
N PHE A 689 6.60 12.89 15.33
CA PHE A 689 5.50 13.52 14.62
C PHE A 689 4.46 14.09 15.60
N PHE A 690 3.98 13.26 16.54
CA PHE A 690 2.92 13.66 17.47
C PHE A 690 3.37 14.74 18.46
N ARG A 691 4.62 14.70 18.93
CA ARG A 691 5.21 15.77 19.73
C ARG A 691 5.22 17.10 18.98
N HIS A 692 5.52 17.08 17.67
CA HIS A 692 5.46 18.29 16.85
C HIS A 692 4.03 18.83 16.69
N LEU A 693 3.04 17.97 16.42
CA LEU A 693 1.64 18.40 16.35
C LEU A 693 1.20 19.08 17.65
N ARG A 694 1.58 18.51 18.79
CA ARG A 694 1.29 19.08 20.12
C ARG A 694 1.97 20.43 20.29
N SER A 695 3.26 20.55 19.96
CA SER A 695 4.01 21.80 20.15
C SER A 695 3.47 22.96 19.31
N GLU A 696 2.94 22.65 18.12
CA GLU A 696 2.34 23.64 17.23
C GLU A 696 0.87 23.95 17.59
N GLY A 697 0.25 23.22 18.51
CA GLY A 697 -1.16 23.36 18.85
C GLY A 697 -2.08 22.95 17.70
N PHE A 698 -1.80 21.83 17.05
CA PHE A 698 -2.69 21.25 16.03
C PHE A 698 -4.03 20.86 16.65
N GLU A 699 -5.14 21.09 15.94
CA GLU A 699 -6.48 20.73 16.40
C GLU A 699 -7.00 19.54 15.59
N PRO A 700 -7.10 18.34 16.19
CA PRO A 700 -7.67 17.17 15.51
C PRO A 700 -9.11 17.40 15.05
N SER A 701 -9.47 16.77 13.94
CA SER A 701 -10.84 16.81 13.41
C SER A 701 -11.84 16.25 14.42
N PRO A 702 -12.99 16.90 14.65
CA PRO A 702 -13.99 16.41 15.58
C PRO A 702 -14.59 15.09 15.10
N THR A 703 -14.89 14.20 16.03
CA THR A 703 -15.65 12.98 15.75
C THR A 703 -17.13 13.31 15.55
N PRO A 704 -17.88 12.51 14.77
CA PRO A 704 -19.32 12.74 14.57
C PRO A 704 -20.16 12.69 15.85
N ASP A 705 -19.68 11.95 16.87
CA ASP A 705 -20.37 11.78 18.16
C ASP A 705 -19.89 12.74 19.25
N GLY A 706 -19.00 13.69 18.91
CA GLY A 706 -18.47 14.70 19.82
C GLY A 706 -17.45 14.20 20.85
N ARG A 707 -17.06 12.92 20.82
CA ARG A 707 -15.99 12.40 21.69
C ARG A 707 -14.62 12.90 21.24
N ALA A 708 -13.70 13.02 22.19
CA ALA A 708 -12.31 13.38 21.86
C ALA A 708 -11.70 12.33 20.92
N PRO A 709 -11.22 12.72 19.72
CA PRO A 709 -10.64 11.79 18.75
C PRO A 709 -9.37 11.13 19.31
N LEU A 710 -9.06 9.93 18.85
CA LEU A 710 -7.84 9.21 19.26
C LEU A 710 -6.58 10.05 19.05
N LEU A 711 -6.50 10.86 17.98
CA LEU A 711 -5.36 11.76 17.77
C LEU A 711 -5.22 12.81 18.88
N ALA A 712 -6.32 13.34 19.43
CA ALA A 712 -6.24 14.26 20.56
C ALA A 712 -5.67 13.58 21.81
N GLN A 713 -6.03 12.31 22.04
CA GLN A 713 -5.47 11.50 23.12
C GLN A 713 -3.97 11.23 22.89
N ILE A 714 -3.60 10.90 21.64
CA ILE A 714 -2.20 10.70 21.23
C ILE A 714 -1.37 11.97 21.49
N MET A 715 -1.88 13.13 21.09
CA MET A 715 -1.18 14.40 21.24
C MET A 715 -1.09 14.88 22.69
N ALA A 716 -2.09 14.57 23.54
CA ALA A 716 -2.07 14.93 24.95
C ALA A 716 -0.96 14.21 25.72
N ASP A 717 -0.68 12.95 25.37
CA ASP A 717 0.41 12.15 25.94
C ASP A 717 1.07 11.27 24.85
N PRO A 718 2.01 11.83 24.05
CA PRO A 718 2.75 11.11 23.02
C PRO A 718 3.58 9.93 23.54
N ASP A 719 3.74 9.81 24.85
CA ASP A 719 4.51 8.75 25.50
C ASP A 719 3.58 7.65 26.05
N ALA A 720 2.27 7.92 26.17
CA ALA A 720 1.27 6.95 26.62
C ALA A 720 0.41 6.36 25.51
N TRP A 721 0.34 6.99 24.34
CA TRP A 721 -0.70 6.63 23.38
C TRP A 721 -0.57 5.19 22.87
N SER A 722 0.65 4.66 22.85
CA SER A 722 0.93 3.26 22.55
C SER A 722 0.19 2.33 23.51
N ALA A 723 0.00 2.71 24.77
CA ALA A 723 -0.78 1.95 25.75
C ALA A 723 -2.24 1.85 25.36
N GLU A 724 -2.87 2.95 24.92
CA GLU A 724 -4.26 2.94 24.47
C GLU A 724 -4.43 2.16 23.17
N ALA A 725 -3.49 2.31 22.22
CA ALA A 725 -3.49 1.53 20.98
C ALA A 725 -3.35 0.02 21.28
N VAL A 726 -2.36 -0.36 22.09
CA VAL A 726 -2.15 -1.75 22.55
C VAL A 726 -3.39 -2.26 23.27
N ARG A 727 -4.02 -1.46 24.13
CA ARG A 727 -5.27 -1.81 24.81
C ARG A 727 -6.37 -2.15 23.79
N ARG A 728 -6.66 -1.28 22.82
CA ARG A 728 -7.71 -1.56 21.83
C ARG A 728 -7.40 -2.79 20.99
N ILE A 729 -6.17 -2.92 20.51
CA ILE A 729 -5.73 -4.04 19.66
C ILE A 729 -5.84 -5.37 20.40
N THR A 730 -5.22 -5.46 21.58
CA THR A 730 -5.22 -6.71 22.35
C THR A 730 -6.60 -7.08 22.86
N SER A 731 -7.44 -6.10 23.23
CA SER A 731 -8.85 -6.35 23.60
C SER A 731 -9.60 -7.03 22.47
N ARG A 732 -9.44 -6.53 21.24
CA ARG A 732 -10.13 -7.08 20.07
C ARG A 732 -9.57 -8.45 19.67
N LEU A 733 -8.26 -8.66 19.72
CA LEU A 733 -7.65 -9.95 19.40
C LEU A 733 -8.08 -11.06 20.36
N VAL A 734 -8.06 -10.79 21.67
CA VAL A 734 -8.54 -11.75 22.68
C VAL A 734 -10.02 -12.09 22.46
N TYR A 735 -10.84 -11.08 22.16
CA TYR A 735 -12.24 -11.29 21.80
C TYR A 735 -12.42 -12.16 20.55
N LEU A 736 -11.60 -11.98 19.51
CA LEU A 736 -11.64 -12.81 18.31
C LEU A 736 -11.24 -14.27 18.58
N GLU A 737 -10.25 -14.51 19.45
CA GLU A 737 -9.88 -15.88 19.87
C GLU A 737 -10.99 -16.55 20.69
N GLN A 738 -11.71 -15.79 21.53
CA GLN A 738 -12.89 -16.30 22.24
C GLN A 738 -13.96 -16.74 21.25
N GLN A 739 -14.29 -15.88 20.28
CA GLN A 739 -15.22 -16.24 19.22
C GLN A 739 -14.74 -17.45 18.42
N ALA A 740 -13.44 -17.53 18.12
CA ALA A 740 -12.88 -18.67 17.41
C ALA A 740 -13.09 -19.98 18.18
N ARG A 741 -12.86 -19.99 19.50
CA ARG A 741 -13.13 -21.15 20.36
C ARG A 741 -14.58 -21.62 20.23
N ASP A 742 -15.51 -20.69 20.32
CA ASP A 742 -16.95 -20.99 20.27
C ASP A 742 -17.34 -21.50 18.87
N ILE A 743 -16.85 -20.85 17.81
CA ILE A 743 -17.04 -21.28 16.40
C ILE A 743 -16.43 -22.66 16.14
N TYR A 744 -15.24 -22.95 16.66
CA TYR A 744 -14.60 -24.26 16.49
C TYR A 744 -15.39 -25.36 17.22
N ALA A 745 -15.96 -25.06 18.38
CA ALA A 745 -16.84 -25.98 19.10
C ALA A 745 -18.15 -26.26 18.33
N GLU A 746 -18.72 -25.25 17.69
CA GLU A 746 -19.90 -25.41 16.82
C GLU A 746 -19.59 -26.20 15.55
N ARG A 747 -18.41 -25.99 14.93
CA ARG A 747 -18.00 -26.67 13.69
C ARG A 747 -17.64 -28.13 13.91
N GLU A 748 -16.97 -28.45 15.01
CA GLU A 748 -16.52 -29.80 15.32
C GLU A 748 -16.81 -30.15 16.79
N PRO A 749 -17.91 -30.90 17.04
CA PRO A 749 -18.27 -31.36 18.38
C PRO A 749 -17.22 -32.28 19.02
N ASN A 750 -16.43 -33.02 18.22
CA ASN A 750 -15.37 -33.88 18.74
C ASN A 750 -14.13 -33.06 19.13
N GLU A 751 -13.83 -33.01 20.43
CA GLU A 751 -12.71 -32.25 20.99
C GLU A 751 -11.33 -32.64 20.41
N GLU A 752 -11.11 -33.92 20.08
CA GLU A 752 -9.81 -34.38 19.55
C GLU A 752 -9.54 -33.92 18.11
N LYS A 753 -10.59 -33.57 17.37
CA LYS A 753 -10.50 -33.10 15.96
C LYS A 753 -10.64 -31.59 15.84
N ARG A 754 -10.97 -30.91 16.93
CA ARG A 754 -11.27 -29.48 16.95
C ARG A 754 -10.00 -28.67 16.75
N GLU A 755 -10.09 -27.62 15.95
CA GLU A 755 -9.06 -26.58 15.89
C GLU A 755 -8.92 -25.90 17.27
N GLN A 756 -7.70 -25.59 17.67
CA GLN A 756 -7.45 -24.95 18.97
C GLN A 756 -7.36 -23.44 18.80
N ALA A 757 -8.26 -22.71 19.47
CA ALA A 757 -8.10 -21.28 19.67
C ALA A 757 -6.98 -21.01 20.68
N MET A 758 -6.26 -19.91 20.49
CA MET A 758 -5.08 -19.56 21.29
C MET A 758 -5.43 -18.58 22.41
N VAL A 759 -6.64 -18.67 22.96
CA VAL A 759 -7.19 -17.73 23.96
C VAL A 759 -6.22 -17.49 25.11
N GLY A 760 -5.73 -18.54 25.77
CA GLY A 760 -4.79 -18.41 26.89
C GLY A 760 -3.44 -17.80 26.51
N LEU A 761 -2.92 -18.10 25.31
CA LEU A 761 -1.65 -17.52 24.84
C LEU A 761 -1.82 -16.05 24.45
N LEU A 762 -2.89 -15.70 23.72
CA LEU A 762 -3.19 -14.31 23.36
C LEU A 762 -3.53 -13.48 24.60
N GLY A 763 -4.23 -14.09 25.55
CA GLY A 763 -4.49 -13.56 26.88
C GLY A 763 -3.21 -13.24 27.64
N ALA A 764 -2.31 -14.23 27.81
CA ALA A 764 -0.99 -14.03 28.42
C ALA A 764 -0.19 -12.94 27.70
N THR A 765 -0.17 -12.96 26.37
CA THR A 765 0.52 -11.94 25.54
C THR A 765 -0.09 -10.55 25.76
N SER A 766 -1.42 -10.44 25.81
CA SER A 766 -2.15 -9.20 26.11
C SER A 766 -1.77 -8.66 27.48
N HIS A 767 -1.74 -9.51 28.50
CA HIS A 767 -1.35 -9.12 29.85
C HIS A 767 0.08 -8.58 29.89
N VAL A 768 1.04 -9.25 29.24
CA VAL A 768 2.43 -8.80 29.17
C VAL A 768 2.55 -7.46 28.46
N LEU A 769 1.97 -7.32 27.27
CA LEU A 769 2.03 -6.08 26.48
C LEU A 769 1.38 -4.90 27.23
N ARG A 770 0.22 -5.11 27.84
CA ARG A 770 -0.48 -4.08 28.62
C ARG A 770 0.27 -3.71 29.88
N SER A 771 0.90 -4.68 30.54
CA SER A 771 1.71 -4.42 31.73
C SER A 771 2.91 -3.55 31.36
N ALA A 772 3.59 -3.84 30.25
CA ALA A 772 4.72 -3.03 29.77
C ALA A 772 4.32 -1.57 29.48
N THR A 773 3.10 -1.35 28.97
CA THR A 773 2.57 -0.03 28.64
C THR A 773 1.66 0.58 29.73
N TYR A 774 1.50 -0.05 30.89
CA TYR A 774 0.54 0.41 31.91
C TYR A 774 0.98 1.74 32.53
N LYS A 775 0.04 2.70 32.61
CA LYS A 775 0.21 3.95 33.36
C LYS A 775 -0.80 4.00 34.50
N TYR A 776 -0.34 4.37 35.69
CA TYR A 776 -1.21 4.53 36.86
C TYR A 776 -2.20 5.68 36.63
N PRO A 777 -3.53 5.46 36.75
CA PRO A 777 -4.49 6.56 36.75
C PRO A 777 -4.30 7.43 38.01
N SER A 778 -4.96 8.59 38.04
CA SER A 778 -4.90 9.51 39.20
C SER A 778 -5.24 8.81 40.52
N PHE A 779 -6.21 7.90 40.48
CA PHE A 779 -6.52 6.94 41.53
C PHE A 779 -6.95 5.60 40.92
N SER A 780 -6.49 4.49 41.50
CA SER A 780 -7.03 3.16 41.24
C SER A 780 -7.12 2.35 42.52
N PHE A 781 -8.24 1.68 42.76
CA PHE A 781 -8.37 0.76 43.90
C PHE A 781 -7.50 -0.50 43.74
N ALA A 782 -7.33 -0.97 42.50
CA ALA A 782 -6.36 -1.99 42.12
C ALA A 782 -5.62 -1.47 40.87
N PRO A 783 -4.29 -1.24 40.90
CA PRO A 783 -3.54 -0.74 39.74
C PRO A 783 -3.33 -1.86 38.69
N SER A 784 -4.44 -2.35 38.16
CA SER A 784 -4.55 -3.58 37.37
C SER A 784 -4.78 -3.32 35.89
N THR A 785 -4.27 -4.24 35.04
CA THR A 785 -4.55 -4.27 33.60
C THR A 785 -5.93 -4.84 33.23
N ALA A 786 -6.68 -5.40 34.20
CA ALA A 786 -8.07 -5.83 33.97
C ALA A 786 -8.99 -4.63 33.68
N PRO A 787 -10.14 -4.76 33.00
CA PRO A 787 -11.06 -3.64 32.80
C PRO A 787 -11.68 -3.09 34.10
N ASP A 788 -11.94 -1.78 34.18
CA ASP A 788 -12.53 -1.12 35.36
C ASP A 788 -13.96 -1.61 35.68
N ASP A 789 -14.70 -2.03 34.66
CA ASP A 789 -16.06 -2.55 34.74
C ASP A 789 -16.13 -4.06 35.06
N TRP A 790 -14.98 -4.75 35.12
CA TRP A 790 -14.95 -6.15 35.50
C TRP A 790 -15.17 -6.29 37.01
N PHE A 791 -16.31 -6.90 37.39
CA PHE A 791 -16.76 -7.07 38.78
C PHE A 791 -15.65 -7.54 39.75
N TRP A 792 -14.80 -8.47 39.33
CA TRP A 792 -13.76 -9.05 40.19
C TRP A 792 -12.50 -8.19 40.34
N ARG A 793 -12.30 -7.16 39.52
CA ARG A 793 -11.06 -6.34 39.48
C ARG A 793 -10.65 -5.84 40.86
N ASN A 794 -11.63 -5.38 41.65
CA ASN A 794 -11.40 -4.74 42.95
C ASN A 794 -11.57 -5.72 44.13
N LEU A 795 -12.07 -6.94 43.89
CA LEU A 795 -12.26 -7.96 44.93
C LEU A 795 -11.02 -8.86 45.04
N VAL A 796 -10.46 -9.25 43.89
CA VAL A 796 -9.24 -10.05 43.82
C VAL A 796 -8.07 -9.24 44.42
N PRO A 797 -7.24 -9.84 45.30
CA PRO A 797 -6.02 -9.21 45.80
C PRO A 797 -5.16 -8.70 44.64
N PHE A 798 -4.49 -7.57 44.79
CA PHE A 798 -3.62 -7.04 43.75
C PHE A 798 -2.34 -7.89 43.59
N GLU A 799 -1.77 -8.37 44.69
CA GLU A 799 -0.50 -9.08 44.73
C GLU A 799 -0.61 -10.35 45.59
N VAL A 800 0.03 -11.42 45.13
CA VAL A 800 0.37 -12.59 45.95
C VAL A 800 1.87 -12.58 46.22
N GLY A 801 2.25 -12.69 47.48
CA GLY A 801 3.64 -12.69 47.93
C GLY A 801 4.01 -13.99 48.64
N PHE A 802 5.29 -14.35 48.52
CA PHE A 802 5.89 -15.44 49.28
C PHE A 802 7.09 -14.91 50.04
N ASP A 803 7.09 -15.08 51.36
CA ASP A 803 8.28 -14.83 52.17
C ASP A 803 9.22 -16.04 52.09
N LEU A 804 10.43 -15.82 51.59
CA LEU A 804 11.45 -16.84 51.41
C LEU A 804 12.18 -17.21 52.71
N VAL A 805 12.09 -16.37 53.74
CA VAL A 805 12.72 -16.62 55.05
C VAL A 805 11.86 -17.57 55.86
N ASP A 806 10.60 -17.18 55.98
CA ASP A 806 9.66 -17.82 56.87
C ASP A 806 8.74 -18.81 56.12
N GLY A 807 8.58 -18.68 54.80
CA GLY A 807 7.65 -19.52 54.02
C GLY A 807 6.20 -19.03 54.06
N ASP A 808 5.96 -17.80 54.50
CA ASP A 808 4.61 -17.23 54.61
C ASP A 808 4.00 -16.93 53.23
N PHE A 809 2.68 -17.08 53.13
CA PHE A 809 1.90 -16.74 51.93
C PHE A 809 1.11 -15.45 52.17
N MET A 810 1.18 -14.48 51.25
CA MET A 810 0.64 -13.14 51.46
C MET A 810 -0.35 -12.76 50.36
N LEU A 811 -1.49 -12.17 50.74
CA LEU A 811 -2.46 -11.58 49.82
C LEU A 811 -2.59 -10.09 50.11
N THR A 812 -2.31 -9.24 49.12
CA THR A 812 -2.24 -7.79 49.31
C THR A 812 -3.21 -7.04 48.41
N TRP A 813 -3.98 -6.12 48.98
CA TRP A 813 -4.72 -5.09 48.25
C TRP A 813 -3.96 -3.78 48.30
N GLN A 814 -3.91 -3.05 47.18
CA GLN A 814 -3.11 -1.83 47.04
C GLN A 814 -3.86 -0.69 46.32
N PRO A 815 -4.83 -0.02 46.95
CA PRO A 815 -5.35 1.24 46.44
C PRO A 815 -4.23 2.26 46.29
N THR A 816 -4.15 2.93 45.15
CA THR A 816 -3.00 3.73 44.72
C THR A 816 -3.44 5.07 44.12
N TRP A 817 -2.75 6.13 44.51
CA TRP A 817 -2.84 7.48 43.96
C TRP A 817 -1.55 7.83 43.21
N ALA A 818 -1.67 8.31 41.97
CA ALA A 818 -0.53 8.86 41.24
C ALA A 818 -0.25 10.29 41.72
N LEU A 819 0.92 10.53 42.31
CA LEU A 819 1.38 11.86 42.75
C LEU A 819 2.10 12.63 41.63
N GLY A 820 2.43 11.95 40.54
CA GLY A 820 3.07 12.49 39.34
C GLY A 820 3.31 11.38 38.32
N ALA A 821 4.02 11.68 37.23
CA ALA A 821 4.23 10.71 36.14
C ALA A 821 4.94 9.41 36.59
N ASN A 822 5.82 9.50 37.59
CA ASN A 822 6.70 8.40 38.02
C ASN A 822 6.60 8.10 39.53
N THR A 823 5.62 8.67 40.23
CA THR A 823 5.53 8.57 41.69
C THR A 823 4.11 8.22 42.10
N ALA A 824 3.97 7.22 42.95
CA ALA A 824 2.70 6.75 43.46
C ALA A 824 2.73 6.64 45.00
N LEU A 825 1.58 6.88 45.61
CA LEU A 825 1.31 6.64 47.02
C LEU A 825 0.19 5.61 47.10
N GLY A 826 0.35 4.56 47.89
CA GLY A 826 -0.66 3.53 48.06
C GLY A 826 -0.94 3.21 49.52
N ILE A 827 -2.05 2.54 49.77
CA ILE A 827 -2.31 1.84 51.03
C ILE A 827 -2.13 0.37 50.74
N ARG A 828 -1.18 -0.30 51.40
CA ARG A 828 -1.01 -1.75 51.30
C ARG A 828 -1.68 -2.42 52.49
N GLY A 829 -2.76 -3.14 52.22
CA GLY A 829 -3.44 -4.01 53.19
C GLY A 829 -3.16 -5.46 52.84
N THR A 830 -2.45 -6.17 53.70
CA THR A 830 -1.99 -7.53 53.46
C THR A 830 -2.53 -8.48 54.52
N ILE A 831 -3.05 -9.62 54.09
CA ILE A 831 -3.35 -10.77 54.95
C ILE A 831 -2.25 -11.81 54.71
N GLY A 832 -1.54 -12.18 55.76
CA GLY A 832 -0.50 -13.20 55.74
C GLY A 832 -0.96 -14.50 56.38
N VAL A 833 -0.72 -15.61 55.67
CA VAL A 833 -0.90 -16.97 56.17
C VAL A 833 0.48 -17.52 56.52
N ALA A 834 0.73 -17.67 57.81
CA ALA A 834 2.05 -18.07 58.28
C ALA A 834 2.36 -19.54 57.93
N GLY A 835 3.60 -19.82 57.50
CA GLY A 835 4.07 -21.16 57.15
C GLY A 835 3.62 -21.72 55.79
N GLY A 836 2.75 -21.01 55.07
CA GLY A 836 2.44 -21.21 53.64
C GLY A 836 2.16 -22.65 53.16
N LEU A 837 2.58 -22.95 51.91
CA LEU A 837 2.36 -24.21 51.18
C LEU A 837 3.57 -25.16 51.17
N ILE A 838 4.76 -24.64 51.49
CA ILE A 838 6.03 -25.36 51.49
C ILE A 838 6.53 -25.32 52.93
N SER A 839 6.26 -26.36 53.72
CA SER A 839 6.68 -26.38 55.12
C SER A 839 8.20 -26.17 55.25
N PRO A 840 8.67 -25.11 55.92
CA PRO A 840 10.01 -25.13 56.46
C PRO A 840 9.96 -25.79 57.83
N SER A 841 11.07 -26.40 58.19
CA SER A 841 11.41 -27.03 59.47
C SER A 841 11.44 -26.04 60.65
N ALA A 842 10.38 -25.26 60.87
CA ALA A 842 10.21 -24.46 62.08
C ALA A 842 9.51 -25.32 63.13
N SER A 843 10.11 -25.43 64.30
CA SER A 843 9.66 -26.29 65.40
C SER A 843 8.41 -25.79 66.15
N ASP A 844 7.84 -24.63 65.77
CA ASP A 844 6.69 -24.03 66.46
C ASP A 844 5.67 -23.39 65.50
N PRO A 845 4.36 -23.44 65.82
CA PRO A 845 3.28 -22.90 65.00
C PRO A 845 3.30 -21.35 65.00
N ARG A 846 3.40 -20.74 63.81
CA ARG A 846 3.25 -19.28 63.65
C ARG A 846 1.82 -18.92 63.23
N GLU A 847 1.36 -17.76 63.68
CA GLU A 847 -0.01 -17.29 63.52
C GLU A 847 -0.21 -16.37 62.31
N ASN A 848 -1.43 -16.38 61.77
CA ASN A 848 -1.81 -15.51 60.66
C ASN A 848 -1.87 -14.03 61.10
N TYR A 849 -1.62 -13.12 60.15
CA TYR A 849 -1.44 -11.70 60.44
C TYR A 849 -2.12 -10.77 59.43
N LEU A 850 -2.30 -9.52 59.86
CA LEU A 850 -2.67 -8.38 59.05
C LEU A 850 -1.53 -7.37 59.06
N LEU A 851 -1.20 -6.83 57.90
CA LEU A 851 -0.27 -5.71 57.76
C LEU A 851 -1.00 -4.59 57.03
N LEU A 852 -1.01 -3.39 57.59
CA LEU A 852 -1.59 -2.21 56.97
C LEU A 852 -0.56 -1.07 56.95
N GLY A 853 -0.20 -0.58 55.78
CA GLY A 853 0.81 0.47 55.66
C GLY A 853 0.60 1.44 54.52
N LEU A 854 1.28 2.57 54.63
CA LEU A 854 1.40 3.56 53.57
C LEU A 854 2.63 3.25 52.73
N ASP A 855 2.41 3.07 51.44
CA ASP A 855 3.39 2.67 50.46
C ASP A 855 3.75 3.85 49.56
N PHE A 856 5.05 4.11 49.40
CA PHE A 856 5.56 5.04 48.41
C PHE A 856 6.31 4.26 47.35
N THR A 857 5.90 4.39 46.09
CA THR A 857 6.56 3.74 44.94
C THR A 857 7.04 4.80 43.95
N ARG A 858 8.27 4.65 43.45
CA ARG A 858 8.86 5.50 42.40
C ARG A 858 9.36 4.68 41.23
N ALA A 859 8.81 4.93 40.06
CA ALA A 859 9.24 4.28 38.82
C ALA A 859 10.65 4.73 38.41
N THR A 860 11.42 3.77 37.90
CA THR A 860 12.75 3.97 37.31
C THR A 860 12.62 3.92 35.79
N GLY A 861 13.39 4.74 35.08
CA GLY A 861 13.35 4.77 33.60
C GLY A 861 13.95 3.53 32.92
N ASN A 862 14.15 2.43 33.65
CA ASN A 862 14.77 1.21 33.15
C ASN A 862 13.72 0.09 33.04
N GLN A 863 13.83 -0.73 32.00
CA GLN A 863 12.85 -1.79 31.71
C GLN A 863 13.00 -3.02 32.61
N LEU A 864 14.20 -3.31 33.14
CA LEU A 864 14.43 -4.48 33.98
C LEU A 864 14.04 -4.19 35.44
N TRP A 865 14.65 -3.17 36.03
CA TRP A 865 14.30 -2.61 37.34
C TRP A 865 13.39 -1.43 37.06
N SER A 866 12.08 -1.60 37.30
CA SER A 866 11.02 -0.69 36.88
C SER A 866 10.54 0.26 37.97
N SER A 867 10.78 -0.06 39.24
CA SER A 867 10.55 0.86 40.35
C SER A 867 11.37 0.47 41.57
N TRP A 868 11.39 1.38 42.53
CA TRP A 868 11.69 1.08 43.92
C TRP A 868 10.66 1.78 44.80
N GLY A 869 10.46 1.26 46.01
CA GLY A 869 9.55 1.86 46.96
C GLY A 869 9.85 1.48 48.39
N ALA A 870 9.16 2.13 49.30
CA ALA A 870 9.23 1.85 50.72
C ALA A 870 7.83 1.97 51.33
N MET A 871 7.55 1.09 52.28
CA MET A 871 6.31 1.08 53.03
C MET A 871 6.60 1.23 54.51
N ALA A 872 5.77 2.02 55.19
CA ALA A 872 5.73 2.10 56.63
C ALA A 872 4.31 1.76 57.09
N GLY A 873 4.19 0.85 58.05
CA GLY A 873 2.90 0.29 58.43
C GLY A 873 2.84 -0.27 59.83
N TRP A 874 1.71 -0.92 60.09
CA TRP A 874 1.38 -1.56 61.33
C TRP A 874 1.09 -3.03 61.09
N TYR A 875 1.80 -3.89 61.81
CA TYR A 875 1.66 -5.33 61.78
C TYR A 875 0.84 -5.78 62.99
N HIS A 876 -0.15 -6.65 62.76
CA HIS A 876 -1.05 -7.18 63.77
C HIS A 876 -1.22 -8.69 63.59
N THR A 877 -1.10 -9.45 64.68
CA THR A 877 -1.33 -10.92 64.70
C THR A 877 -2.70 -11.22 65.28
N PHE A 878 -3.43 -12.19 64.67
CA PHE A 878 -4.82 -12.48 65.07
C PHE A 878 -4.95 -13.10 66.49
N HIS A 879 -3.90 -13.77 66.96
CA HIS A 879 -3.81 -14.33 68.31
C HIS A 879 -2.53 -13.83 69.01
N SER A 880 -2.48 -13.97 70.34
CA SER A 880 -1.32 -13.53 71.13
C SER A 880 -0.05 -14.24 70.65
N PRO A 881 0.97 -13.51 70.17
CA PRO A 881 2.14 -14.14 69.58
C PRO A 881 3.03 -14.77 70.65
N GLU A 882 3.59 -15.95 70.36
CA GLU A 882 4.60 -16.58 71.22
C GLU A 882 5.96 -15.87 71.14
N MET A 883 6.24 -15.16 70.03
CA MET A 883 7.41 -14.27 69.86
C MET A 883 7.01 -12.92 69.25
N GLY A 884 7.45 -11.83 69.87
CA GLY A 884 7.19 -10.46 69.43
C GLY A 884 5.96 -9.82 70.08
N ARG A 885 5.61 -8.61 69.64
CA ARG A 885 4.41 -7.90 70.10
C ARG A 885 3.24 -8.24 69.20
N GLN A 886 2.03 -8.36 69.78
CA GLN A 886 0.81 -8.59 69.00
C GLN A 886 0.61 -7.50 67.93
N ASP A 887 1.04 -6.30 68.28
CA ASP A 887 1.01 -5.10 67.45
C ASP A 887 2.42 -4.48 67.39
N ALA A 888 2.92 -4.25 66.18
CA ALA A 888 4.26 -3.72 65.97
C ALA A 888 4.33 -2.76 64.77
N PRO A 889 5.21 -1.73 64.82
CA PRO A 889 5.52 -0.93 63.64
C PRO A 889 6.35 -1.76 62.67
N ALA A 890 5.94 -1.77 61.40
CA ALA A 890 6.56 -2.52 60.32
C ALA A 890 7.05 -1.59 59.22
N ALA A 891 8.08 -2.02 58.50
CA ALA A 891 8.52 -1.32 57.29
C ALA A 891 9.14 -2.30 56.29
N ASP A 892 9.00 -1.97 55.01
CA ASP A 892 9.69 -2.66 53.92
C ASP A 892 10.27 -1.69 52.92
N PHE A 893 11.32 -2.14 52.25
CA PHE A 893 11.81 -1.57 51.01
C PHE A 893 11.63 -2.61 49.91
N HIS A 894 11.12 -2.20 48.76
CA HIS A 894 10.90 -3.11 47.66
C HIS A 894 11.41 -2.58 46.33
N LEU A 895 11.79 -3.52 45.47
CA LEU A 895 12.19 -3.30 44.09
C LEU A 895 11.13 -3.92 43.17
N GLY A 896 10.60 -3.13 42.26
CA GLY A 896 9.70 -3.60 41.22
C GLY A 896 10.44 -3.92 39.94
N PHE A 897 10.10 -5.03 39.31
CA PHE A 897 10.57 -5.46 38.00
C PHE A 897 9.38 -5.56 37.05
N PHE A 898 9.64 -5.34 35.75
CA PHE A 898 8.62 -5.45 34.69
C PHE A 898 7.33 -4.64 34.96
N LYS A 899 7.46 -3.36 35.30
CA LYS A 899 6.34 -2.46 35.69
C LYS A 899 5.61 -2.96 36.94
N ASP A 900 6.39 -3.28 37.96
CA ASP A 900 5.93 -3.72 39.28
C ASP A 900 5.16 -5.05 39.28
N ARG A 901 5.30 -5.85 38.22
CA ARG A 901 4.63 -7.16 38.11
C ARG A 901 5.34 -8.24 38.92
N ILE A 902 6.66 -8.10 39.08
CA ILE A 902 7.42 -8.88 40.06
C ILE A 902 7.96 -7.89 41.08
N ARG A 903 7.71 -8.16 42.36
CA ARG A 903 8.17 -7.33 43.47
C ARG A 903 9.12 -8.14 44.35
N LEU A 904 10.30 -7.60 44.62
CA LEU A 904 11.23 -8.13 45.62
C LEU A 904 11.23 -7.19 46.81
N GLY A 905 10.78 -7.64 47.98
CA GLY A 905 10.70 -6.83 49.19
C GLY A 905 11.63 -7.33 50.28
N LEU A 906 12.33 -6.43 50.95
CA LEU A 906 13.11 -6.69 52.16
C LEU A 906 12.59 -5.77 53.27
N GLY A 907 12.15 -6.34 54.39
CA GLY A 907 11.55 -5.57 55.47
C GLY A 907 11.61 -6.26 56.80
N ALA A 908 10.97 -5.65 57.81
CA ALA A 908 10.80 -6.21 59.14
C ALA A 908 9.35 -6.04 59.61
N ARG A 909 8.77 -7.11 60.18
CA ARG A 909 7.43 -7.10 60.77
C ARG A 909 7.38 -6.32 62.09
N ASP A 910 8.50 -6.27 62.83
CA ASP A 910 8.71 -5.37 63.95
C ASP A 910 10.07 -4.68 63.80
N ILE A 911 10.06 -3.39 63.48
CA ILE A 911 11.30 -2.61 63.30
C ILE A 911 12.12 -2.56 64.59
N ASN A 912 11.49 -2.69 65.76
CA ASN A 912 12.19 -2.70 67.05
C ASN A 912 12.88 -4.05 67.33
N ASP A 913 12.54 -5.09 66.57
CA ASP A 913 13.15 -6.43 66.64
C ASP A 913 13.46 -6.96 65.23
N ALA A 914 14.08 -6.12 64.40
CA ALA A 914 14.33 -6.43 62.99
C ALA A 914 15.20 -7.68 62.77
N ASN A 915 16.11 -8.00 63.71
CA ASN A 915 16.99 -9.18 63.60
C ASN A 915 16.22 -10.51 63.60
N ASN A 916 15.07 -10.56 64.29
CA ASN A 916 14.26 -11.76 64.42
C ASN A 916 12.95 -11.71 63.61
N SER A 917 12.62 -10.55 63.03
CA SER A 917 11.35 -10.33 62.32
C SER A 917 11.52 -9.88 60.86
N TRP A 918 12.75 -9.96 60.33
CA TRP A 918 13.02 -9.63 58.94
C TRP A 918 12.41 -10.66 57.97
N PHE A 919 12.07 -10.20 56.77
CA PHE A 919 11.51 -11.04 55.72
C PHE A 919 12.11 -10.68 54.36
N LEU A 920 12.11 -11.65 53.45
CA LEU A 920 12.49 -11.46 52.05
C LEU A 920 11.36 -11.98 51.18
N THR A 921 10.61 -11.08 50.54
CA THR A 921 9.43 -11.44 49.76
C THR A 921 9.69 -11.44 48.27
N VAL A 922 9.10 -12.41 47.57
CA VAL A 922 8.91 -12.40 46.12
C VAL A 922 7.42 -12.36 45.86
N GLY A 923 6.96 -11.30 45.20
CA GLY A 923 5.55 -11.07 44.88
C GLY A 923 5.28 -11.07 43.38
N VAL A 924 4.13 -11.63 43.01
CA VAL A 924 3.52 -11.46 41.68
C VAL A 924 2.33 -10.53 41.83
N ALA A 925 2.39 -9.38 41.15
CA ALA A 925 1.38 -8.34 41.22
C ALA A 925 0.50 -8.30 39.96
N ASP A 926 -0.57 -7.50 40.02
CA ASP A 926 -1.63 -7.45 39.00
C ASP A 926 -2.33 -8.80 38.80
N LEU A 927 -2.62 -9.52 39.89
CA LEU A 927 -3.43 -10.73 39.86
C LEU A 927 -4.80 -10.54 39.20
N PRO A 928 -5.55 -9.43 39.41
CA PRO A 928 -6.81 -9.26 38.70
C PRO A 928 -6.61 -9.22 37.18
N GLY A 929 -5.54 -8.57 36.71
CA GLY A 929 -5.16 -8.56 35.30
C GLY A 929 -4.79 -9.95 34.81
N LEU A 930 -3.91 -10.65 35.54
CA LEU A 930 -3.47 -12.00 35.22
C LEU A 930 -4.67 -12.95 35.08
N ILE A 931 -5.59 -12.95 36.06
CA ILE A 931 -6.80 -13.77 36.04
C ILE A 931 -7.69 -13.37 34.86
N TYR A 932 -7.98 -12.08 34.71
CA TYR A 932 -8.86 -11.61 33.63
C TYR A 932 -8.36 -12.07 32.26
N TRP A 933 -7.08 -11.83 31.96
CA TRP A 933 -6.51 -12.14 30.65
C TRP A 933 -6.26 -13.62 30.42
N LEU A 934 -6.06 -14.45 31.46
CA LEU A 934 -5.85 -15.90 31.28
C LEU A 934 -7.13 -16.72 31.28
N THR A 935 -8.21 -16.23 31.89
CA THR A 935 -9.48 -16.96 32.04
C THR A 935 -10.53 -16.58 31.00
N ARG A 936 -10.32 -15.47 30.31
CA ARG A 936 -11.15 -14.99 29.21
C ARG A 936 -10.45 -15.25 27.91
#